data_AF-Q8I313-F1
#
_entry.id   AF-Q8I313-F1
#
_cell.length_a   1.000
_cell.length_b   1.000
_cell.length_c   1.000
_cell.angle_alpha   90.00
_cell.angle_beta   90.00
_cell.angle_gamma   90.00
#
_symmetry.space_group_name_H-M   'P 1'
#
loop_
_entity.id
_entity.type
_entity.pdbx_description
1 polymer ?
#
loop_
_entity_poly.entity_id
_entity_poly.type
_entity_poly.pdbx_seq_one_letter_code
_entity_poly.pdbx_strand_id
1 'polypeptide(L)'
;MLNFLILILLFYILFFDECEVLRNISYNHKTQNKKKGFLFLTPLLLNKKRFEGRTYVKKNNINSNYTYRYYDFIKNGKGSIRPFIYKSNKRRVHKLYVYNKSEKKDDTYHDIINNHINIISERIVGDEHNFILPNYCLIERNKFYQDYDYQTSILIYLENYLRSKHVTFHDIMKTKNMCDDKCVDIRNYVISYLQNECSDIIDNLHISENGILNIRINTNSLMEKIRNFYNMNILKSNNEKEINKKKKDIVLLDFCSVNMCKHIHMGHLKSIFLGYSLSNLFHFCNYQIKNRSHIGDWNLNIALVITFIIIFSNIHINKEERGQQVLSNINSLSNKENEYNYKETNNNKFFVNTYNYNDNIKKNENNKPIIDVEQKQIINKQTEDFITQYVKVLNNINEQTYEQNYNILDTKKCLNIKLDALEFSYKLAKRLYLKSDLFKKFCKKTLSLMYKNDEKIMTVWNIICNITKKENEPVLKRFKIKRLVEKGEHYYVKYASKIINMMINKKIIFNLNNKLCVLLKPKDMEKMCTSKNYKNKENILKSNDIYYDIIQPDDSLYEYIKKNDISYLKKYYTILTFKNDVAYTYAAIDLAAIYYRVTYEHVNKIIYVVDENQKNHFAQVFSIAKYLNLIKPYVECICINYGYILNQDKKKIKTQNFSNNIFVKDFFIKYKQNVENFNDGLIHLHNKNYFINNKYCTTKFYDQLFFSSTIYSYISIKNSKRQPVNNLIQNMNREYLYIIDTYNITLYILNMFKNNNNNNNNQISDFSFLFSNKEFQPEQNVKNLLLDIIKFNYIIQKCAHDFSIEKLCSYIYKLSQKMHTLYYNNNIFKNIIQNIPSKKKHKNIHVSTSNQNYQSNSLLNEKNSKHSHLNEKEINYTILSNYIHNNPNLYSCNIQSTTSEQQIRRVNNLMDNRILELIIMQSYIYILSKSFKILNLDLVKFH
;
A
#
# COMPACT_ATOMS: atom_id res chain seq x y z
N MET A 1 2.22 37.43 29.84
CA MET A 1 3.25 36.65 29.10
C MET A 1 2.78 35.25 28.73
N LEU A 2 2.53 34.33 29.69
CA LEU A 2 2.15 32.95 29.37
C LEU A 2 0.89 32.83 28.49
N ASN A 3 -0.17 33.60 28.80
CA ASN A 3 -1.38 33.61 27.97
C ASN A 3 -1.16 34.15 26.55
N PHE A 4 -0.22 35.09 26.38
CA PHE A 4 0.14 35.63 25.07
C PHE A 4 0.90 34.57 24.25
N LEU A 5 1.79 33.82 24.91
CA LEU A 5 2.55 32.71 24.33
C LEU A 5 1.62 31.55 23.91
N ILE A 6 0.61 31.24 24.73
CA ILE A 6 -0.44 30.27 24.39
C ILE A 6 -1.25 30.74 23.19
N LEU A 7 -1.60 32.03 23.11
CA LEU A 7 -2.36 32.59 21.99
C LEU A 7 -1.55 32.51 20.68
N ILE A 8 -0.26 32.86 20.71
CA ILE A 8 0.66 32.74 19.57
C ILE A 8 0.76 31.28 19.13
N LEU A 9 0.92 30.34 20.07
CA LEU A 9 0.98 28.91 19.74
C LEU A 9 -0.33 28.43 19.10
N LEU A 10 -1.48 28.85 19.62
CA LEU A 10 -2.79 28.53 19.06
C LEU A 10 -2.97 29.12 17.66
N PHE A 11 -2.51 30.35 17.43
CA PHE A 11 -2.53 30.99 16.12
C PHE A 11 -1.62 30.25 15.13
N TYR A 12 -0.42 29.84 15.56
CA TYR A 12 0.51 29.04 14.75
C TYR A 12 -0.09 27.68 14.36
N ILE A 13 -0.75 27.01 15.31
CA ILE A 13 -1.41 25.72 15.08
C ILE A 13 -2.62 25.85 14.14
N LEU A 14 -3.33 26.98 14.17
CA LEU A 14 -4.50 27.21 13.33
C LEU A 14 -4.14 27.61 11.90
N PHE A 15 -3.06 28.36 11.69
CA PHE A 15 -2.70 28.90 10.36
C PHE A 15 -1.70 28.05 9.56
N PHE A 16 -0.86 27.23 10.21
CA PHE A 16 0.02 26.33 9.47
C PHE A 16 -0.66 24.97 9.23
N ASP A 17 -1.09 24.77 7.98
CA ASP A 17 -1.77 23.59 7.45
C ASP A 17 -1.03 22.24 7.63
N GLU A 18 0.18 22.22 8.19
CA GLU A 18 1.03 21.03 8.23
C GLU A 18 0.76 20.06 9.40
N CYS A 19 -0.14 20.37 10.34
CA CYS A 19 -0.45 19.49 11.47
C CYS A 19 -1.70 18.60 11.25
N GLU A 20 -1.69 17.76 10.21
CA GLU A 20 -2.75 16.74 9.93
C GLU A 20 -3.00 15.80 11.15
N VAL A 21 -1.99 15.64 12.02
CA VAL A 21 -2.02 14.76 13.19
C VAL A 21 -2.97 15.24 14.29
N LEU A 22 -3.01 16.54 14.62
CA LEU A 22 -3.87 17.07 15.69
C LEU A 22 -5.34 17.17 15.27
N ARG A 23 -5.60 17.47 13.99
CA ARG A 23 -6.97 17.49 13.44
C ARG A 23 -7.61 16.10 13.49
N ASN A 24 -6.83 15.03 13.35
CA ASN A 24 -7.32 13.66 13.49
C ASN A 24 -7.63 13.26 14.94
N ILE A 25 -6.89 13.79 15.92
CA ILE A 25 -7.15 13.53 17.35
C ILE A 25 -8.44 14.24 17.80
N SER A 26 -8.68 15.48 17.38
CA SER A 26 -9.93 16.19 17.73
C SER A 26 -11.17 15.59 17.06
N TYR A 27 -11.02 15.03 15.86
CA TYR A 27 -12.13 14.37 15.16
C TYR A 27 -12.50 13.01 15.74
N ASN A 28 -11.52 12.21 16.17
CA ASN A 28 -11.81 10.89 16.77
C ASN A 28 -12.58 11.00 18.10
N HIS A 29 -12.42 12.08 18.86
CA HIS A 29 -13.22 12.28 20.07
C HIS A 29 -14.60 12.89 19.80
N LYS A 30 -14.80 13.65 18.72
CA LYS A 30 -16.13 14.19 18.35
C LYS A 30 -17.12 13.13 17.89
N THR A 31 -16.67 11.94 17.46
CA THR A 31 -17.59 10.89 16.99
C THR A 31 -18.16 10.01 18.11
N GLN A 32 -17.52 9.94 19.28
CA GLN A 32 -18.05 9.12 20.39
C GLN A 32 -19.06 9.86 21.29
N ASN A 33 -19.08 11.20 21.33
CA ASN A 33 -19.95 11.94 22.26
C ASN A 33 -20.97 12.86 21.55
N LYS A 34 -21.70 12.34 20.55
CA LYS A 34 -22.78 13.07 19.84
C LYS A 34 -24.08 13.28 20.66
N LYS A 35 -24.06 13.11 21.98
CA LYS A 35 -25.18 13.51 22.86
C LYS A 35 -24.64 14.35 24.02
N LYS A 36 -24.47 15.64 23.77
CA LYS A 36 -24.51 16.80 24.69
C LYS A 36 -23.83 17.96 23.98
N GLY A 37 -24.63 18.68 23.18
CA GLY A 37 -24.23 19.98 22.66
C GLY A 37 -24.11 20.99 23.78
N PHE A 38 -23.18 21.93 23.60
CA PHE A 38 -23.15 23.28 24.17
C PHE A 38 -23.49 23.44 25.66
N LEU A 39 -22.48 23.37 26.52
CA LEU A 39 -22.29 24.15 27.76
C LEU A 39 -21.02 23.65 28.45
N PHE A 40 -19.86 24.06 27.92
CA PHE A 40 -18.57 23.94 28.61
C PHE A 40 -18.07 25.34 28.91
N LEU A 41 -18.65 25.98 29.92
CA LEU A 41 -18.09 27.08 30.69
C LEU A 41 -19.05 27.26 31.88
N THR A 42 -18.53 27.05 33.10
CA THR A 42 -19.25 27.01 34.40
C THR A 42 -20.03 25.69 34.61
N PRO A 43 -19.54 24.73 35.44
CA PRO A 43 -19.28 24.94 36.85
C PRO A 43 -18.00 24.23 37.33
N LEU A 44 -16.92 25.00 37.54
CA LEU A 44 -15.80 24.57 38.38
C LEU A 44 -16.00 24.98 39.85
N LEU A 45 -17.21 25.42 40.24
CA LEU A 45 -17.45 26.07 41.55
C LEU A 45 -18.68 25.58 42.34
N LEU A 46 -19.31 24.46 41.99
CA LEU A 46 -20.40 23.91 42.81
C LEU A 46 -20.11 22.48 43.30
N ASN A 47 -19.56 22.47 44.51
CA ASN A 47 -19.53 21.46 45.57
C ASN A 47 -20.13 20.06 45.34
N LYS A 48 -19.26 19.08 45.63
CA LYS A 48 -19.50 17.83 46.39
C LYS A 48 -20.83 17.09 46.13
N LYS A 49 -20.83 16.17 45.16
CA LYS A 49 -21.43 14.84 45.37
C LYS A 49 -20.46 13.75 44.92
N ARG A 50 -20.15 12.87 45.87
CA ARG A 50 -19.29 11.70 45.79
C ARG A 50 -19.65 10.87 44.55
N PHE A 51 -18.74 10.80 43.59
CA PHE A 51 -18.64 9.66 42.69
C PHE A 51 -17.31 8.99 42.99
N GLU A 52 -17.39 7.89 43.73
CA GLU A 52 -16.29 7.00 44.02
C GLU A 52 -15.80 6.40 42.71
N GLY A 53 -14.58 6.74 42.32
CA GLY A 53 -13.99 6.22 41.10
C GLY A 53 -12.78 7.02 40.67
N ARG A 54 -11.61 6.49 41.02
CA ARG A 54 -10.26 6.92 40.58
C ARG A 54 -9.68 8.08 41.38
N THR A 55 -9.30 7.78 42.61
CA THR A 55 -8.19 8.45 43.30
C THR A 55 -6.93 8.34 42.44
N TYR A 56 -6.55 9.45 41.83
CA TYR A 56 -5.21 9.67 41.29
C TYR A 56 -4.23 9.62 42.47
N VAL A 57 -3.58 8.48 42.64
CA VAL A 57 -2.48 8.34 43.61
C VAL A 57 -1.34 9.22 43.12
N LYS A 58 -1.10 10.31 43.86
CA LYS A 58 0.08 11.17 43.75
C LYS A 58 1.35 10.31 43.86
N LYS A 59 2.34 10.69 43.05
CA LYS A 59 3.73 10.18 43.04
C LYS A 59 4.23 9.88 44.45
N ASN A 60 4.31 8.61 44.82
CA ASN A 60 5.12 8.16 45.95
C ASN A 60 6.18 7.20 45.44
N ASN A 61 7.41 7.48 45.88
CA ASN A 61 8.64 6.74 45.66
C ASN A 61 8.41 5.23 45.75
N ILE A 62 8.59 4.52 44.63
CA ILE A 62 8.61 3.07 44.60
C ILE A 62 9.97 2.65 45.18
N ASN A 63 10.02 2.55 46.50
CA ASN A 63 10.96 1.66 47.17
C ASN A 63 10.53 0.22 46.89
N SER A 64 11.52 -0.57 46.48
CA SER A 64 11.52 -2.02 46.30
C SER A 64 10.76 -2.75 47.41
N ASN A 65 9.79 -3.59 47.03
CA ASN A 65 9.48 -4.89 47.63
C ASN A 65 8.27 -5.49 46.90
N TYR A 66 8.49 -5.95 45.67
CA TYR A 66 7.58 -6.90 45.03
C TYR A 66 7.85 -8.30 45.61
N THR A 67 7.26 -8.58 46.76
CA THR A 67 7.20 -9.94 47.33
C THR A 67 6.30 -10.79 46.44
N TYR A 68 6.90 -11.77 45.75
CA TYR A 68 6.21 -12.81 45.00
C TYR A 68 5.24 -13.56 45.93
N ARG A 69 3.94 -13.35 45.77
CA ARG A 69 2.91 -14.19 46.40
C ARG A 69 2.91 -15.55 45.70
N TYR A 70 3.58 -16.51 46.35
CA TYR A 70 3.42 -17.94 46.11
C TYR A 70 1.95 -18.31 46.32
N TYR A 71 1.37 -19.03 45.37
CA TYR A 71 -0.02 -19.47 45.40
C TYR A 71 -0.23 -20.53 46.49
N ASP A 72 -1.08 -20.20 47.46
CA ASP A 72 -1.79 -21.14 48.32
C ASP A 72 -2.64 -22.10 47.47
N PHE A 73 -2.14 -23.30 47.19
CA PHE A 73 -2.96 -24.47 46.88
C PHE A 73 -2.14 -25.73 47.17
N ILE A 74 -2.38 -26.34 48.33
CA ILE A 74 -2.62 -27.78 48.56
C ILE A 74 -2.83 -27.92 50.07
N LYS A 75 -4.06 -27.58 50.49
CA LYS A 75 -4.66 -28.26 51.64
C LYS A 75 -4.99 -29.67 51.19
N ASN A 76 -4.68 -30.62 52.06
CA ASN A 76 -5.11 -32.02 52.08
C ASN A 76 -4.31 -33.00 51.20
N GLY A 77 -3.32 -33.62 51.84
CA GLY A 77 -3.22 -35.08 51.95
C GLY A 77 -3.06 -35.90 50.66
N LYS A 78 -1.84 -36.41 50.46
CA LYS A 78 -1.53 -37.67 49.78
C LYS A 78 -2.17 -37.87 48.39
N GLY A 79 -1.68 -37.10 47.42
CA GLY A 79 -1.81 -37.44 45.99
C GLY A 79 -0.52 -37.11 45.28
N SER A 80 0.33 -38.11 45.03
CA SER A 80 1.56 -37.97 44.26
C SER A 80 1.23 -37.67 42.79
N ILE A 81 1.06 -36.40 42.45
CA ILE A 81 0.88 -35.97 41.06
C ILE A 81 2.25 -36.06 40.38
N ARG A 82 2.47 -37.15 39.64
CA ARG A 82 3.62 -37.31 38.75
C ARG A 82 3.66 -36.11 37.79
N PRO A 83 4.83 -35.49 37.55
CA PRO A 83 4.93 -34.32 36.70
C PRO A 83 4.39 -34.67 35.32
N PHE A 84 3.42 -33.89 34.83
CA PHE A 84 3.00 -33.95 33.44
C PHE A 84 4.25 -33.68 32.58
N ILE A 85 4.85 -34.76 32.07
CA ILE A 85 5.91 -34.71 31.08
C ILE A 85 5.28 -34.08 29.85
N TYR A 86 5.45 -32.77 29.70
CA TYR A 86 5.31 -32.10 28.43
C TYR A 86 6.29 -32.80 27.50
N LYS A 87 5.79 -33.75 26.69
CA LYS A 87 6.47 -34.15 25.47
C LYS A 87 6.60 -32.86 24.66
N SER A 88 7.76 -32.23 24.78
CA SER A 88 8.18 -31.15 23.92
C SER A 88 8.21 -31.75 22.52
N ASN A 89 7.07 -31.63 21.82
CA ASN A 89 7.06 -31.68 20.38
C ASN A 89 8.09 -30.62 20.01
N LYS A 90 9.28 -31.11 19.63
CA LYS A 90 10.39 -30.36 19.05
C LYS A 90 9.78 -29.52 17.96
N ARG A 91 9.27 -28.34 18.33
CA ARG A 91 8.97 -27.25 17.44
C ARG A 91 10.36 -26.86 16.98
N ARG A 92 10.84 -27.58 15.96
CA ARG A 92 11.56 -26.98 14.87
C ARG A 92 10.67 -25.83 14.43
N VAL A 93 10.77 -24.69 15.14
CA VAL A 93 10.63 -23.40 14.50
C VAL A 93 11.69 -23.53 13.44
N HIS A 94 11.27 -23.97 12.25
CA HIS A 94 12.10 -23.96 11.08
C HIS A 94 12.63 -22.55 11.06
N LYS A 95 13.88 -22.39 11.49
CA LYS A 95 14.93 -21.59 10.88
C LYS A 95 14.35 -20.76 9.71
N LEU A 96 13.50 -19.79 10.04
CA LEU A 96 13.02 -18.77 9.11
C LEU A 96 14.16 -17.80 8.78
N TYR A 97 15.34 -18.06 9.35
CA TYR A 97 16.62 -17.44 9.09
C TYR A 97 17.67 -18.40 8.51
N VAL A 98 17.29 -19.56 7.93
CA VAL A 98 18.21 -20.19 6.97
C VAL A 98 18.18 -19.35 5.71
N TYR A 99 19.03 -18.31 5.73
CA TYR A 99 19.72 -17.87 4.55
C TYR A 99 20.22 -19.13 3.83
N ASN A 100 19.57 -19.49 2.73
CA ASN A 100 20.10 -20.51 1.82
C ASN A 100 21.53 -20.08 1.49
N LYS A 101 22.50 -20.81 2.05
CA LYS A 101 23.95 -20.54 1.95
C LYS A 101 24.52 -20.87 0.56
N SER A 102 23.67 -21.06 -0.44
CA SER A 102 24.03 -21.58 -1.76
C SER A 102 23.55 -20.66 -2.89
N GLU A 103 23.80 -19.37 -2.77
CA GLU A 103 23.72 -18.40 -3.88
C GLU A 103 24.48 -17.16 -3.37
N LYS A 104 25.56 -16.75 -4.04
CA LYS A 104 26.28 -15.50 -3.72
C LYS A 104 25.24 -14.35 -3.73
N LYS A 105 24.75 -13.95 -2.56
CA LYS A 105 23.75 -12.89 -2.43
C LYS A 105 24.46 -11.54 -2.42
N ASP A 106 23.96 -10.60 -3.21
CA ASP A 106 24.30 -9.18 -3.11
C ASP A 106 23.75 -8.62 -1.78
N ASP A 107 24.33 -9.03 -0.65
CA ASP A 107 23.93 -8.53 0.66
C ASP A 107 24.31 -7.04 0.76
N THR A 108 23.33 -6.20 1.09
CA THR A 108 23.57 -4.77 1.23
C THR A 108 24.32 -4.46 2.52
N TYR A 109 24.93 -3.29 2.64
CA TYR A 109 25.51 -2.86 3.92
C TYR A 109 24.50 -2.87 5.07
N HIS A 110 23.22 -2.61 4.77
CA HIS A 110 22.17 -2.71 5.77
C HIS A 110 21.96 -4.14 6.24
N ASP A 111 21.96 -5.10 5.32
CA ASP A 111 21.77 -6.51 5.67
C ASP A 111 22.94 -7.02 6.50
N ILE A 112 24.18 -6.78 6.03
CA ILE A 112 25.39 -7.28 6.68
C ILE A 112 25.51 -6.69 8.10
N ILE A 113 25.48 -5.35 8.23
CA ILE A 113 25.68 -4.69 9.53
C ILE A 113 24.51 -5.03 10.47
N ASN A 114 23.25 -5.02 10.01
CA ASN A 114 22.13 -5.37 10.88
C ASN A 114 22.16 -6.84 11.30
N ASN A 115 22.66 -7.75 10.46
CA ASN A 115 22.85 -9.15 10.84
C ASN A 115 23.88 -9.27 11.96
N HIS A 116 25.03 -8.60 11.87
CA HIS A 116 26.02 -8.60 12.95
C HIS A 116 25.50 -7.91 14.23
N ILE A 117 24.71 -6.83 14.10
CA ILE A 117 24.00 -6.18 15.21
C ILE A 117 23.03 -7.16 15.90
N ASN A 118 22.27 -7.97 15.15
CA ASN A 118 21.39 -8.97 15.74
C ASN A 118 22.20 -10.09 16.42
N ILE A 119 23.23 -10.62 15.76
CA ILE A 119 24.09 -11.69 16.30
C ILE A 119 24.74 -11.24 17.63
N ILE A 120 25.32 -10.03 17.68
CA ILE A 120 25.97 -9.56 18.91
C ILE A 120 24.94 -9.30 20.01
N SER A 121 23.75 -8.82 19.66
CA SER A 121 22.67 -8.62 20.63
C SER A 121 22.19 -9.94 21.23
N GLU A 122 22.00 -10.98 20.41
CA GLU A 122 21.65 -12.33 20.87
C GLU A 122 22.75 -12.92 21.77
N ARG A 123 24.02 -12.73 21.40
CA ARG A 123 25.16 -13.15 22.22
C ARG A 123 25.19 -12.45 23.57
N ILE A 124 24.87 -11.17 23.64
CA ILE A 124 24.89 -10.42 24.90
C ILE A 124 23.69 -10.78 25.78
N VAL A 125 22.51 -10.95 25.19
CA VAL A 125 21.29 -11.23 25.95
C VAL A 125 21.20 -12.70 26.40
N GLY A 126 21.76 -13.64 25.64
CA GLY A 126 21.75 -15.08 25.96
C GLY A 126 20.44 -15.82 25.67
N ASP A 127 19.34 -15.11 25.43
CA ASP A 127 18.05 -15.70 25.04
C ASP A 127 17.92 -15.85 23.50
N GLU A 128 18.64 -16.81 22.91
CA GLU A 128 18.66 -17.03 21.44
C GLU A 128 17.27 -17.28 20.83
N HIS A 129 16.29 -17.77 21.59
CA HIS A 129 14.99 -18.17 21.06
C HIS A 129 13.87 -17.13 21.24
N ASN A 130 14.03 -16.19 22.17
CA ASN A 130 12.96 -15.25 22.54
C ASN A 130 13.35 -13.78 22.38
N PHE A 131 14.64 -13.48 22.25
CA PHE A 131 15.10 -12.12 22.06
C PHE A 131 14.84 -11.64 20.63
N ILE A 132 14.17 -10.48 20.51
CA ILE A 132 13.96 -9.80 19.23
C ILE A 132 14.42 -8.36 19.41
N LEU A 133 15.51 -8.01 18.74
CA LEU A 133 16.01 -6.65 18.77
C LEU A 133 14.98 -5.67 18.18
N PRO A 134 14.64 -4.56 18.87
CA PRO A 134 13.72 -3.59 18.33
C PRO A 134 14.24 -2.92 17.06
N ASN A 135 13.34 -2.64 16.10
CA ASN A 135 13.70 -2.06 14.81
C ASN A 135 14.44 -0.70 14.90
N TYR A 136 14.27 0.07 15.98
CA TYR A 136 14.95 1.37 16.16
C TYR A 136 16.43 1.22 16.57
N CYS A 137 16.86 0.01 16.93
CA CYS A 137 18.27 -0.31 17.17
C CYS A 137 19.01 -0.69 15.90
N LEU A 138 18.31 -0.94 14.79
CA LEU A 138 18.93 -1.19 13.50
C LEU A 138 19.55 0.10 12.95
N ILE A 139 20.49 -0.03 12.01
CA ILE A 139 21.17 1.13 11.45
C ILE A 139 20.18 2.08 10.77
N GLU A 140 20.34 3.36 11.05
CA GLU A 140 19.72 4.46 10.31
C GLU A 140 20.79 5.41 9.80
N ARG A 141 20.40 6.36 8.95
CA ARG A 141 21.34 7.36 8.42
C ARG A 141 21.83 8.27 9.56
N ASN A 142 23.12 8.61 9.54
CA ASN A 142 23.65 9.59 10.48
C ASN A 142 22.96 10.96 10.28
N LYS A 143 22.65 11.64 11.39
CA LYS A 143 21.97 12.94 11.39
C LYS A 143 22.87 14.10 11.83
N PHE A 144 23.97 13.80 12.54
CA PHE A 144 24.74 14.81 13.27
C PHE A 144 26.20 14.87 12.83
N TYR A 145 26.85 13.72 12.67
CA TYR A 145 28.26 13.64 12.31
C TYR A 145 28.41 13.53 10.80
N GLN A 146 28.90 14.59 10.16
CA GLN A 146 28.98 14.69 8.71
C GLN A 146 29.89 13.62 8.08
N ASP A 147 30.96 13.23 8.78
CA ASP A 147 31.91 12.22 8.30
C ASP A 147 31.43 10.77 8.48
N TYR A 148 30.29 10.56 9.14
CA TYR A 148 29.73 9.25 9.41
C TYR A 148 28.46 9.03 8.58
N ASP A 149 28.28 7.81 8.10
CA ASP A 149 27.25 7.49 7.12
C ASP A 149 25.98 6.94 7.80
N TYR A 150 26.17 6.11 8.83
CA TYR A 150 25.10 5.50 9.61
C TYR A 150 25.25 5.75 11.11
N GLN A 151 24.18 5.45 11.85
CA GLN A 151 24.16 5.44 13.30
C GLN A 151 23.22 4.34 13.82
N THR A 152 23.48 3.84 15.03
CA THR A 152 22.63 2.85 15.72
C THR A 152 22.57 3.13 17.22
N SER A 153 21.39 2.87 17.80
CA SER A 153 21.12 2.97 19.24
C SER A 153 21.33 1.65 19.99
N ILE A 154 22.02 0.66 19.39
CA ILE A 154 22.21 -0.67 19.96
C ILE A 154 22.83 -0.65 21.36
N LEU A 155 23.85 0.17 21.60
CA LEU A 155 24.55 0.25 22.89
C LEU A 155 23.62 0.69 24.01
N ILE A 156 22.90 1.81 23.80
CA ILE A 156 21.88 2.33 24.71
C ILE A 156 20.83 1.27 25.03
N TYR A 157 20.40 0.52 24.00
CA TYR A 157 19.39 -0.50 24.18
C TYR A 157 19.90 -1.67 25.04
N LEU A 158 21.09 -2.20 24.74
CA LEU A 158 21.66 -3.33 25.47
C LEU A 158 21.98 -2.97 26.92
N GLU A 159 22.55 -1.79 27.17
CA GLU A 159 22.81 -1.30 28.53
C GLU A 159 21.52 -1.20 29.35
N ASN A 160 20.45 -0.62 28.77
CA ASN A 160 19.16 -0.54 29.44
C ASN A 160 18.50 -1.90 29.64
N TYR A 161 18.67 -2.82 28.68
CA TYR A 161 18.16 -4.19 28.80
C TYR A 161 18.81 -4.92 29.97
N LEU A 162 20.14 -4.90 30.06
CA LEU A 162 20.89 -5.52 31.15
C LEU A 162 20.54 -4.90 32.50
N ARG A 163 20.47 -3.57 32.56
CA ARG A 163 20.05 -2.84 33.76
C ARG A 163 18.64 -3.24 34.23
N SER A 164 17.71 -3.44 33.30
CA SER A 164 16.34 -3.88 33.62
C SER A 164 16.25 -5.31 34.16
N LYS A 165 17.25 -6.15 33.83
CA LYS A 165 17.36 -7.53 34.33
C LYS A 165 18.17 -7.63 35.63
N HIS A 166 18.74 -6.52 36.12
CA HIS A 166 19.66 -6.49 37.25
C HIS A 166 20.86 -7.42 37.07
N VAL A 167 21.33 -7.58 35.83
CA VAL A 167 22.51 -8.38 35.48
C VAL A 167 23.58 -7.43 34.94
N THR A 168 24.82 -7.58 35.38
CA THR A 168 25.93 -6.82 34.79
C THR A 168 26.50 -7.57 33.58
N PHE A 169 27.09 -6.83 32.65
CA PHE A 169 27.78 -7.44 31.50
C PHE A 169 28.88 -8.42 31.94
N HIS A 170 29.57 -8.08 33.04
CA HIS A 170 30.58 -8.94 33.67
C HIS A 170 30.03 -10.29 34.13
N ASP A 171 28.83 -10.30 34.73
CA ASP A 171 28.17 -11.53 35.16
C ASP A 171 27.88 -12.44 33.96
N ILE A 172 27.42 -11.85 32.86
CA ILE A 172 27.12 -12.60 31.62
C ILE A 172 28.39 -13.21 31.03
N MET A 173 29.48 -12.44 30.96
CA MET A 173 30.74 -12.95 30.40
C MET A 173 31.36 -14.06 31.26
N LYS A 174 31.30 -13.93 32.59
CA LYS A 174 31.67 -15.01 33.52
C LYS A 174 30.87 -16.28 33.29
N THR A 175 29.54 -16.18 33.18
CA THR A 175 28.69 -17.37 32.94
C THR A 175 28.98 -18.07 31.62
N LYS A 176 29.58 -17.38 30.65
CA LYS A 176 29.94 -17.94 29.33
C LYS A 176 31.36 -18.49 29.24
N ASN A 177 32.15 -18.47 30.33
CA ASN A 177 33.58 -18.83 30.32
C ASN A 177 34.41 -18.04 29.28
N MET A 178 33.98 -16.82 28.93
CA MET A 178 34.69 -15.93 28.00
C MET A 178 35.27 -14.75 28.79
N CYS A 179 36.22 -15.02 29.70
CA CYS A 179 36.90 -13.98 30.47
C CYS A 179 38.29 -13.71 29.89
N ASP A 180 38.36 -12.76 28.95
CA ASP A 180 39.59 -11.99 28.76
C ASP A 180 39.49 -10.75 29.66
N ASP A 181 40.38 -10.62 30.64
CA ASP A 181 40.41 -9.52 31.63
C ASP A 181 40.45 -8.11 30.99
N LYS A 182 40.72 -8.01 29.68
CA LYS A 182 40.82 -6.75 28.94
C LYS A 182 39.48 -6.19 28.41
N CYS A 183 38.36 -6.92 28.47
CA CYS A 183 37.09 -6.52 27.83
C CYS A 183 35.90 -6.34 28.80
N VAL A 184 36.07 -5.64 29.93
CA VAL A 184 34.99 -5.51 30.93
C VAL A 184 33.84 -4.57 30.48
N ASP A 185 34.03 -3.73 29.46
CA ASP A 185 32.99 -2.82 28.96
C ASP A 185 32.23 -3.39 27.74
N ILE A 186 30.90 -3.45 27.85
CA ILE A 186 29.98 -3.82 26.76
C ILE A 186 30.20 -2.99 25.50
N ARG A 187 30.53 -1.69 25.65
CA ARG A 187 30.74 -0.79 24.51
C ARG A 187 31.96 -1.21 23.69
N ASN A 188 33.07 -1.47 24.37
CA ASN A 188 34.31 -1.93 23.74
C ASN A 188 34.13 -3.29 23.10
N TYR A 189 33.38 -4.20 23.74
CA TYR A 189 33.07 -5.51 23.18
C TYR A 189 32.25 -5.43 21.88
N VAL A 190 31.22 -4.56 21.83
CA VAL A 190 30.41 -4.38 20.62
C VAL A 190 31.22 -3.69 19.52
N ILE A 191 32.04 -2.68 19.85
CA ILE A 191 32.93 -2.02 18.89
C ILE A 191 33.92 -3.03 18.29
N SER A 192 34.63 -3.77 19.15
CA SER A 192 35.65 -4.72 18.69
C SER A 192 35.04 -5.81 17.81
N TYR A 193 33.87 -6.31 18.18
CA TYR A 193 33.13 -7.27 17.37
C TYR A 193 32.77 -6.71 15.99
N LEU A 194 32.20 -5.51 15.93
CA LEU A 194 31.80 -4.90 14.67
C LEU A 194 33.01 -4.51 13.79
N GLN A 195 34.09 -4.02 14.39
CA GLN A 195 35.34 -3.71 13.66
C GLN A 195 35.97 -4.97 13.08
N ASN A 196 35.98 -6.08 13.82
CA ASN A 196 36.59 -7.32 13.35
C ASN A 196 35.74 -8.02 12.29
N GLU A 197 34.42 -8.12 12.50
CA GLU A 197 33.55 -8.88 11.59
C GLU A 197 33.12 -8.07 10.36
N CYS A 198 33.12 -6.74 10.46
CA CYS A 198 32.78 -5.85 9.35
C CYS A 198 33.97 -5.00 8.88
N SER A 199 35.22 -5.44 9.05
CA SER A 199 36.45 -4.70 8.70
C SER A 199 36.47 -4.22 7.25
N ASP A 200 35.93 -5.02 6.33
CA ASP A 200 35.91 -4.72 4.90
C ASP A 200 34.88 -3.65 4.52
N ILE A 201 34.00 -3.29 5.46
CA ILE A 201 32.85 -2.40 5.25
C ILE A 201 32.97 -1.15 6.10
N ILE A 202 33.39 -1.29 7.35
CA ILE A 202 33.45 -0.24 8.35
C ILE A 202 34.87 0.29 8.41
N ASP A 203 35.02 1.58 8.15
CA ASP A 203 36.30 2.29 8.26
C ASP A 203 36.52 2.85 9.67
N ASN A 204 35.46 3.39 10.30
CA ASN A 204 35.55 3.94 11.64
C ASN A 204 34.22 3.79 12.42
N LEU A 205 34.32 3.56 13.73
CA LEU A 205 33.23 3.57 14.69
C LEU A 205 33.47 4.64 15.76
N HIS A 206 32.46 5.48 16.00
CA HIS A 206 32.52 6.52 17.02
C HIS A 206 31.28 6.53 17.91
N ILE A 207 31.47 6.50 19.23
CA ILE A 207 30.39 6.62 20.20
C ILE A 207 30.22 8.09 20.57
N SER A 208 29.03 8.64 20.38
CA SER A 208 28.69 9.97 20.88
C SER A 208 28.38 9.95 22.37
N GLU A 209 28.45 11.12 23.03
CA GLU A 209 28.23 11.27 24.48
C GLU A 209 26.88 10.70 24.96
N ASN A 210 25.86 10.73 24.10
CA ASN A 210 24.54 10.17 24.38
C ASN A 210 24.45 8.62 24.19
N GLY A 211 25.55 7.96 23.84
CA GLY A 211 25.65 6.51 23.65
C GLY A 211 25.28 5.99 22.26
N ILE A 212 25.01 6.85 21.27
CA ILE A 212 24.74 6.42 19.90
C ILE A 212 26.05 6.03 19.20
N LEU A 213 26.05 4.87 18.54
CA LEU A 213 27.20 4.39 17.78
C LEU A 213 27.09 4.87 16.33
N ASN A 214 28.06 5.65 15.89
CA ASN A 214 28.17 6.23 14.54
C ASN A 214 29.13 5.39 13.70
N ILE A 215 28.75 5.11 12.44
CA ILE A 215 29.45 4.17 11.56
C ILE A 215 29.85 4.89 10.28
N ARG A 216 31.16 4.90 9.97
CA ARG A 216 31.71 5.37 8.71
C ARG A 216 32.01 4.19 7.80
N ILE A 217 31.46 4.22 6.59
CA ILE A 217 31.66 3.18 5.58
C ILE A 217 32.96 3.43 4.82
N ASN A 218 33.70 2.35 4.61
CA ASN A 218 34.91 2.30 3.80
C ASN A 218 34.60 2.70 2.34
N THR A 219 35.21 3.79 1.90
CA THR A 219 35.04 4.34 0.55
C THR A 219 35.43 3.35 -0.54
N ASN A 220 36.49 2.56 -0.35
CA ASN A 220 36.95 1.59 -1.35
C ASN A 220 35.91 0.47 -1.54
N SER A 221 35.39 -0.06 -0.43
CA SER A 221 34.28 -1.03 -0.43
C SER A 221 33.06 -0.46 -1.16
N LEU A 222 32.72 0.80 -0.88
CA LEU A 222 31.59 1.48 -1.51
C LEU A 222 31.78 1.59 -3.03
N MET A 223 32.95 2.03 -3.47
CA MET A 223 33.27 2.18 -4.90
C MET A 223 33.24 0.84 -5.63
N GLU A 224 33.72 -0.24 -5.00
CA GLU A 224 33.61 -1.59 -5.56
C GLU A 224 32.15 -2.04 -5.71
N LYS A 225 31.30 -1.82 -4.69
CA LYS A 225 29.87 -2.11 -4.79
C LYS A 225 29.17 -1.28 -5.88
N ILE A 226 29.52 -0.02 -6.04
CA ILE A 226 28.99 0.84 -7.10
C ILE A 226 29.44 0.35 -8.47
N ARG A 227 30.72 -0.01 -8.64
CA ARG A 227 31.25 -0.60 -9.87
C ARG A 227 30.48 -1.86 -10.24
N ASN A 228 30.27 -2.76 -9.28
CA ASN A 228 29.51 -3.99 -9.50
C ASN A 228 28.05 -3.70 -9.87
N PHE A 229 27.40 -2.77 -9.15
CA PHE A 229 26.04 -2.32 -9.47
C PHE A 229 25.95 -1.74 -10.88
N TYR A 230 26.87 -0.87 -11.25
CA TYR A 230 26.95 -0.19 -12.55
C TYR A 230 27.13 -1.21 -13.69
N ASN A 231 28.12 -2.08 -13.56
CA ASN A 231 28.44 -3.09 -14.57
C ASN A 231 27.26 -4.06 -14.76
N MET A 232 26.68 -4.57 -13.67
CA MET A 232 25.61 -5.57 -13.72
C MET A 232 24.27 -5.00 -14.18
N ASN A 233 23.93 -3.78 -13.78
CA ASN A 233 22.59 -3.24 -14.00
C ASN A 233 22.50 -2.26 -15.17
N ILE A 234 23.58 -1.54 -15.49
CA ILE A 234 23.59 -0.48 -16.49
C ILE A 234 24.24 -0.99 -17.79
N LEU A 235 25.50 -1.42 -17.72
CA LEU A 235 26.25 -1.86 -18.92
C LEU A 235 25.77 -3.21 -19.48
N LYS A 236 25.53 -4.21 -18.63
CA LYS A 236 25.13 -5.56 -19.07
C LYS A 236 23.72 -5.65 -19.66
N SER A 237 22.93 -4.59 -19.66
CA SER A 237 21.49 -4.65 -19.90
C SER A 237 21.05 -5.09 -21.31
N ASN A 238 21.97 -5.28 -22.28
CA ASN A 238 21.62 -5.63 -23.65
C ASN A 238 21.83 -7.11 -24.06
N ASN A 239 22.76 -7.88 -23.49
CA ASN A 239 23.21 -9.12 -24.18
C ASN A 239 23.17 -10.44 -23.38
N GLU A 240 23.04 -10.45 -22.05
CA GLU A 240 22.91 -11.72 -21.32
C GLU A 240 21.42 -12.02 -21.09
N LYS A 241 20.91 -13.06 -21.77
CA LYS A 241 19.65 -13.74 -21.42
C LYS A 241 19.63 -13.86 -19.90
N GLU A 242 18.57 -13.37 -19.25
CA GLU A 242 18.33 -13.55 -17.81
C GLU A 242 18.80 -14.96 -17.46
N ILE A 243 19.92 -15.07 -16.71
CA ILE A 243 20.44 -16.36 -16.28
C ILE A 243 19.22 -17.10 -15.77
N ASN A 244 18.91 -18.26 -16.36
CA ASN A 244 17.76 -19.11 -16.02
C ASN A 244 17.95 -19.62 -14.58
N LYS A 245 17.90 -18.70 -13.62
CA LYS A 245 17.92 -18.98 -12.19
C LYS A 245 16.63 -19.72 -11.96
N LYS A 246 16.77 -20.97 -11.48
CA LYS A 246 15.63 -21.79 -11.08
C LYS A 246 14.69 -20.92 -10.24
N LYS A 247 13.45 -20.75 -10.72
CA LYS A 247 12.48 -19.90 -10.02
C LYS A 247 12.36 -20.39 -8.59
N LYS A 248 12.26 -19.44 -7.65
CA LYS A 248 11.95 -19.73 -6.26
C LYS A 248 10.55 -20.34 -6.15
N ASP A 249 10.17 -20.59 -4.91
CA ASP A 249 8.82 -20.91 -4.45
C ASP A 249 7.67 -20.23 -5.21
N ILE A 250 6.53 -20.91 -5.22
CA ILE A 250 5.30 -20.44 -5.87
C ILE A 250 4.52 -19.56 -4.90
N VAL A 251 4.35 -18.29 -5.28
CA VAL A 251 3.54 -17.30 -4.55
C VAL A 251 2.22 -17.08 -5.29
N LEU A 252 1.11 -17.31 -4.61
CA LEU A 252 -0.23 -17.02 -5.10
C LEU A 252 -0.75 -15.73 -4.46
N LEU A 253 -1.19 -14.78 -5.28
CA LEU A 253 -1.83 -13.55 -4.81
C LEU A 253 -3.31 -13.56 -5.20
N ASP A 254 -4.18 -13.36 -4.21
CA ASP A 254 -5.64 -13.29 -4.38
C ASP A 254 -6.11 -11.85 -4.11
N PHE A 255 -6.64 -11.19 -5.14
CA PHE A 255 -7.04 -9.78 -5.09
C PHE A 255 -8.14 -9.49 -6.12
N CYS A 256 -8.63 -8.24 -6.16
CA CYS A 256 -9.78 -7.78 -6.96
C CYS A 256 -11.12 -8.25 -6.37
N SER A 257 -11.37 -9.56 -6.36
CA SER A 257 -12.52 -10.26 -5.73
C SER A 257 -13.88 -9.54 -5.91
N VAL A 258 -14.12 -8.98 -7.09
CA VAL A 258 -15.37 -8.28 -7.42
C VAL A 258 -16.48 -9.31 -7.60
N ASN A 259 -17.64 -9.07 -6.98
CA ASN A 259 -18.81 -9.92 -7.15
C ASN A 259 -19.42 -9.74 -8.55
N MET A 260 -20.01 -10.81 -9.09
CA MET A 260 -20.76 -10.74 -10.33
C MET A 260 -22.05 -9.90 -10.18
N CYS A 261 -22.61 -9.41 -11.30
CA CYS A 261 -23.75 -8.48 -11.36
C CYS A 261 -23.50 -7.10 -10.73
N LYS A 262 -22.24 -6.68 -10.60
CA LYS A 262 -21.90 -5.38 -10.00
C LYS A 262 -20.81 -4.69 -10.81
N HIS A 263 -20.95 -3.38 -10.96
CA HIS A 263 -19.88 -2.56 -11.50
C HIS A 263 -18.70 -2.46 -10.53
N ILE A 264 -17.49 -2.36 -11.08
CA ILE A 264 -16.30 -2.01 -10.31
C ILE A 264 -16.45 -0.56 -9.82
N HIS A 265 -16.47 -0.36 -8.50
CA HIS A 265 -16.33 0.95 -7.88
C HIS A 265 -14.88 1.27 -7.48
N MET A 266 -14.60 2.56 -7.23
CA MET A 266 -13.26 3.05 -6.88
C MET A 266 -12.62 2.30 -5.70
N GLY A 267 -13.41 1.81 -4.74
CA GLY A 267 -12.90 1.00 -3.63
C GLY A 267 -12.22 -0.33 -4.01
N HIS A 268 -12.60 -0.94 -5.15
CA HIS A 268 -11.99 -2.21 -5.60
C HIS A 268 -10.61 -1.97 -6.22
N LEU A 269 -10.35 -0.78 -6.77
CA LEU A 269 -9.06 -0.43 -7.37
C LEU A 269 -7.91 -0.53 -6.37
N LYS A 270 -8.16 -0.29 -5.07
CA LYS A 270 -7.14 -0.44 -4.02
C LYS A 270 -6.60 -1.87 -3.95
N SER A 271 -7.48 -2.89 -3.96
CA SER A 271 -7.07 -4.30 -3.98
C SER A 271 -6.34 -4.63 -5.27
N ILE A 272 -6.85 -4.17 -6.41
CA ILE A 272 -6.25 -4.40 -7.74
C ILE A 272 -4.82 -3.84 -7.81
N PHE A 273 -4.62 -2.58 -7.47
CA PHE A 273 -3.32 -1.92 -7.57
C PHE A 273 -2.32 -2.47 -6.56
N LEU A 274 -2.73 -2.65 -5.30
CA LEU A 274 -1.84 -3.22 -4.28
C LEU A 274 -1.45 -4.66 -4.62
N GLY A 275 -2.42 -5.50 -4.98
CA GLY A 275 -2.19 -6.90 -5.34
C GLY A 275 -1.32 -7.05 -6.60
N TYR A 276 -1.54 -6.23 -7.62
CA TYR A 276 -0.74 -6.27 -8.83
C TYR A 276 0.69 -5.76 -8.62
N SER A 277 0.88 -4.70 -7.82
CA SER A 277 2.22 -4.21 -7.45
C SER A 277 3.00 -5.23 -6.63
N LEU A 278 2.35 -5.92 -5.69
CA LEU A 278 2.95 -7.05 -4.96
C LEU A 278 3.30 -8.20 -5.91
N SER A 279 2.43 -8.55 -6.86
CA SER A 279 2.72 -9.55 -7.89
C SER A 279 3.98 -9.20 -8.67
N ASN A 280 4.14 -7.94 -9.09
CA ASN A 280 5.35 -7.49 -9.79
C ASN A 280 6.59 -7.53 -8.90
N LEU A 281 6.46 -7.15 -7.63
CA LEU A 281 7.55 -7.17 -6.65
C LEU A 281 8.07 -8.60 -6.43
N PHE A 282 7.18 -9.56 -6.21
CA PHE A 282 7.57 -10.96 -6.05
C PHE A 282 8.14 -11.53 -7.35
N HIS A 283 7.60 -11.14 -8.51
CA HIS A 283 8.18 -11.52 -9.80
C HIS A 283 9.60 -11.00 -9.96
N PHE A 284 9.84 -9.73 -9.60
CA PHE A 284 11.18 -9.12 -9.59
C PHE A 284 12.13 -9.83 -8.62
N CYS A 285 11.62 -10.33 -7.50
CA CYS A 285 12.38 -11.14 -6.53
C CYS A 285 12.61 -12.60 -6.95
N ASN A 286 12.31 -12.95 -8.21
CA ASN A 286 12.45 -14.27 -8.83
C ASN A 286 11.53 -15.38 -8.28
N TYR A 287 10.32 -15.02 -7.82
CA TYR A 287 9.29 -15.99 -7.45
C TYR A 287 8.39 -16.33 -8.64
N GLN A 288 7.85 -17.56 -8.65
CA GLN A 288 6.79 -17.93 -9.57
C GLN A 288 5.45 -17.41 -9.07
N ILE A 289 4.77 -16.59 -9.88
CA ILE A 289 3.54 -15.91 -9.47
C ILE A 289 2.29 -16.56 -10.05
N LYS A 290 1.26 -16.74 -9.21
CA LYS A 290 -0.09 -17.12 -9.61
C LYS A 290 -1.07 -16.08 -9.09
N ASN A 291 -1.55 -15.17 -9.93
CA ASN A 291 -2.60 -14.25 -9.49
C ASN A 291 -3.98 -14.89 -9.67
N ARG A 292 -4.83 -14.75 -8.67
CA ARG A 292 -6.21 -15.24 -8.64
C ARG A 292 -7.15 -14.10 -8.30
N SER A 293 -8.34 -14.14 -8.90
CA SER A 293 -9.49 -13.33 -8.46
C SER A 293 -10.55 -14.28 -7.93
N HIS A 294 -10.71 -14.33 -6.60
CA HIS A 294 -11.83 -15.04 -5.97
C HIS A 294 -13.12 -14.22 -6.14
N ILE A 295 -13.75 -14.38 -7.31
CA ILE A 295 -15.00 -13.70 -7.65
C ILE A 295 -16.19 -14.33 -6.91
N GLY A 296 -17.11 -13.49 -6.44
CA GLY A 296 -18.36 -13.94 -5.84
C GLY A 296 -19.40 -14.20 -6.91
N ASP A 297 -19.34 -15.38 -7.51
CA ASP A 297 -20.18 -15.83 -8.62
C ASP A 297 -21.17 -16.94 -8.24
N TRP A 298 -21.14 -17.46 -7.01
CA TRP A 298 -21.89 -18.66 -6.63
C TRP A 298 -22.54 -18.60 -5.25
N ASN A 299 -23.45 -17.65 -5.09
CA ASN A 299 -24.15 -17.44 -3.83
C ASN A 299 -25.56 -16.87 -4.03
N LEU A 300 -26.20 -16.54 -2.91
CA LEU A 300 -27.54 -15.96 -2.89
C LEU A 300 -27.66 -14.67 -3.72
N ASN A 301 -26.58 -13.89 -3.90
CA ASN A 301 -26.64 -12.67 -4.71
C ASN A 301 -26.98 -12.96 -6.18
N ILE A 302 -26.44 -14.05 -6.73
CA ILE A 302 -26.77 -14.51 -8.08
C ILE A 302 -28.19 -15.08 -8.10
N ALA A 303 -28.55 -15.92 -7.12
CA ALA A 303 -29.90 -16.47 -7.05
C ALA A 303 -30.97 -15.38 -6.99
N LEU A 304 -30.73 -14.28 -6.27
CA LEU A 304 -31.61 -13.11 -6.22
C LEU A 304 -31.86 -12.52 -7.61
N VAL A 305 -30.81 -12.33 -8.40
CA VAL A 305 -30.91 -11.78 -9.77
C VAL A 305 -31.64 -12.74 -10.69
N ILE A 306 -31.28 -14.03 -10.67
CA ILE A 306 -31.92 -15.03 -11.51
C ILE A 306 -33.41 -15.17 -11.15
N THR A 307 -33.75 -15.20 -9.86
CA THR A 307 -35.14 -15.23 -9.39
C THR A 307 -35.92 -14.02 -9.88
N PHE A 308 -35.30 -12.84 -9.81
CA PHE A 308 -35.91 -11.60 -10.29
C PHE A 308 -36.17 -11.66 -11.79
N ILE A 309 -35.23 -12.17 -12.58
CA ILE A 309 -35.40 -12.37 -14.03
C ILE A 309 -36.54 -13.36 -14.30
N ILE A 310 -36.59 -14.51 -13.60
CA ILE A 310 -37.65 -15.51 -13.79
C ILE A 310 -39.04 -14.91 -13.51
N ILE A 311 -39.18 -14.11 -12.46
CA ILE A 311 -40.50 -13.60 -12.05
C ILE A 311 -40.91 -12.37 -12.88
N PHE A 312 -39.95 -11.51 -13.24
CA PHE A 312 -40.25 -10.19 -13.80
C PHE A 312 -39.72 -9.95 -15.23
N SER A 313 -39.22 -10.96 -15.94
CA SER A 313 -38.68 -10.79 -17.31
C SER A 313 -39.64 -10.13 -18.30
N ASN A 314 -40.95 -10.25 -18.08
CA ASN A 314 -41.97 -9.62 -18.92
C ASN A 314 -42.12 -8.11 -18.68
N ILE A 315 -41.50 -7.55 -17.63
CA ILE A 315 -41.54 -6.13 -17.30
C ILE A 315 -40.24 -5.50 -17.83
N HIS A 316 -40.32 -4.88 -19.02
CA HIS A 316 -39.25 -4.20 -19.76
C HIS A 316 -38.03 -3.75 -18.93
N ILE A 317 -36.94 -4.53 -18.98
CA ILE A 317 -35.63 -4.16 -18.45
C ILE A 317 -34.83 -3.42 -19.53
N ASN A 318 -35.37 -2.32 -20.06
CA ASN A 318 -34.63 -1.42 -20.96
C ASN A 318 -34.98 0.02 -20.56
N LYS A 319 -34.21 0.61 -19.65
CA LYS A 319 -34.18 2.05 -19.44
C LYS A 319 -32.73 2.53 -19.42
N GLU A 320 -32.37 3.33 -20.42
CA GLU A 320 -31.19 4.20 -20.41
C GLU A 320 -31.64 5.58 -19.96
N GLU A 321 -31.03 6.14 -18.91
CA GLU A 321 -31.02 7.60 -18.66
C GLU A 321 -30.05 8.02 -17.53
N ARG A 322 -28.99 7.22 -17.27
CA ARG A 322 -28.10 7.48 -16.12
C ARG A 322 -26.92 8.40 -16.44
N GLY A 323 -26.57 8.58 -17.72
CA GLY A 323 -25.42 9.38 -18.14
C GLY A 323 -25.52 10.85 -17.71
N GLN A 324 -26.70 11.45 -17.81
CA GLN A 324 -26.90 12.89 -17.54
C GLN A 324 -26.92 13.22 -16.04
N GLN A 325 -27.44 12.34 -15.18
CA GLN A 325 -27.45 12.58 -13.71
C GLN A 325 -26.05 12.51 -13.10
N VAL A 326 -25.21 11.57 -13.58
CA VAL A 326 -23.80 11.48 -13.17
C VAL A 326 -23.05 12.74 -13.62
N LEU A 327 -23.34 13.25 -14.81
CA LEU A 327 -22.82 14.54 -15.28
C LEU A 327 -23.22 15.70 -14.38
N SER A 328 -24.47 15.78 -13.90
CA SER A 328 -24.87 16.88 -12.99
C SER A 328 -24.13 16.84 -11.64
N ASN A 329 -23.92 15.65 -11.09
CA ASN A 329 -23.19 15.47 -9.83
C ASN A 329 -21.69 15.72 -9.99
N ILE A 330 -21.13 15.43 -11.17
CA ILE A 330 -19.73 15.72 -11.48
C ILE A 330 -19.52 17.20 -11.84
N ASN A 331 -20.44 17.84 -12.58
CA ASN A 331 -20.34 19.25 -12.99
C ASN A 331 -20.58 20.20 -11.82
N SER A 332 -21.38 19.82 -10.81
CA SER A 332 -21.43 20.56 -9.54
C SER A 332 -20.07 20.60 -8.82
N LEU A 333 -19.15 19.69 -9.16
CA LEU A 333 -17.78 19.67 -8.64
C LEU A 333 -16.79 20.47 -9.51
N SER A 334 -17.12 20.83 -10.75
CA SER A 334 -16.24 21.58 -11.66
C SER A 334 -16.58 23.07 -11.76
N ASN A 335 -17.85 23.46 -11.65
CA ASN A 335 -18.29 24.83 -11.97
C ASN A 335 -18.03 25.86 -10.87
N LYS A 336 -16.95 25.70 -10.11
CA LYS A 336 -16.27 26.86 -9.52
C LYS A 336 -15.17 27.24 -10.48
N GLU A 337 -15.44 28.31 -11.24
CA GLU A 337 -14.57 29.01 -12.19
C GLU A 337 -14.93 28.74 -13.68
N ASN A 338 -15.33 29.83 -14.36
CA ASN A 338 -15.45 30.06 -15.81
C ASN A 338 -16.87 30.06 -16.41
N GLU A 339 -17.50 31.25 -16.37
CA GLU A 339 -18.51 31.70 -17.34
C GLU A 339 -17.80 32.14 -18.64
N TYR A 340 -18.30 31.76 -19.83
CA TYR A 340 -18.47 32.62 -21.01
C TYR A 340 -19.14 31.84 -22.16
N ASN A 341 -20.08 32.52 -22.81
CA ASN A 341 -21.15 32.02 -23.68
C ASN A 341 -20.70 31.62 -25.10
N TYR A 342 -21.40 30.64 -25.71
CA TYR A 342 -21.70 30.63 -27.15
C TYR A 342 -23.11 30.06 -27.43
N LYS A 343 -23.84 30.74 -28.32
CA LYS A 343 -25.22 30.52 -28.78
C LYS A 343 -25.24 29.80 -30.14
N GLU A 344 -26.33 29.06 -30.43
CA GLU A 344 -27.08 28.93 -31.71
C GLU A 344 -28.00 27.66 -31.65
N THR A 345 -29.34 27.77 -31.46
CA THR A 345 -30.46 27.83 -32.47
C THR A 345 -30.50 26.67 -33.48
N ASN A 346 -31.63 26.07 -33.88
CA ASN A 346 -32.97 25.82 -33.36
C ASN A 346 -33.63 24.82 -34.34
N ASN A 347 -34.67 24.11 -33.88
CA ASN A 347 -35.76 23.47 -34.66
C ASN A 347 -35.53 22.09 -35.32
N ASN A 348 -36.10 21.04 -34.70
CA ASN A 348 -37.02 20.13 -35.40
C ASN A 348 -37.97 19.38 -34.43
N LYS A 349 -39.19 19.16 -34.92
CA LYS A 349 -40.44 18.86 -34.20
C LYS A 349 -40.62 17.37 -33.82
N PHE A 350 -41.57 17.19 -32.89
CA PHE A 350 -42.39 16.00 -32.58
C PHE A 350 -41.93 15.02 -31.49
N PHE A 351 -42.67 15.10 -30.37
CA PHE A 351 -42.92 14.11 -29.30
C PHE A 351 -41.75 13.60 -28.44
N VAL A 352 -42.00 13.66 -27.12
CA VAL A 352 -41.12 13.29 -25.99
C VAL A 352 -40.05 14.32 -25.66
N ASN A 353 -40.36 15.19 -24.70
CA ASN A 353 -39.39 15.67 -23.70
C ASN A 353 -40.16 16.25 -22.50
N THR A 354 -40.64 15.39 -21.60
CA THR A 354 -40.85 15.79 -20.20
C THR A 354 -39.48 15.89 -19.49
N TYR A 355 -38.63 16.75 -20.04
CA TYR A 355 -37.42 17.29 -19.42
C TYR A 355 -37.29 18.76 -19.84
N ASN A 356 -38.37 19.54 -19.71
CA ASN A 356 -38.23 20.99 -19.68
C ASN A 356 -37.78 21.41 -18.28
N TYR A 357 -36.47 21.34 -18.10
CA TYR A 357 -35.75 22.18 -17.15
C TYR A 357 -35.80 23.60 -17.72
N ASN A 358 -36.70 24.43 -17.22
CA ASN A 358 -36.63 25.88 -17.23
C ASN A 358 -37.87 26.37 -16.49
N ASP A 359 -37.70 26.67 -15.22
CA ASP A 359 -38.08 27.96 -14.64
C ASP A 359 -37.96 27.89 -13.11
N ASN A 360 -37.39 28.94 -12.54
CA ASN A 360 -37.37 29.26 -11.11
C ASN A 360 -36.31 28.55 -10.23
N ILE A 361 -35.03 28.87 -10.48
CA ILE A 361 -33.94 28.66 -9.50
C ILE A 361 -34.16 29.64 -8.33
N LYS A 362 -34.78 29.20 -7.24
CA LYS A 362 -34.79 29.93 -5.97
C LYS A 362 -33.51 29.62 -5.19
N LYS A 363 -32.67 30.64 -5.00
CA LYS A 363 -31.49 30.62 -4.13
C LYS A 363 -31.92 30.97 -2.70
N ASN A 364 -31.47 30.21 -1.70
CA ASN A 364 -31.58 30.61 -0.30
C ASN A 364 -30.26 31.21 0.21
N GLU A 365 -30.39 32.11 1.18
CA GLU A 365 -29.41 33.14 1.61
C GLU A 365 -28.00 32.63 2.02
N ASN A 366 -27.80 31.33 2.22
CA ASN A 366 -26.53 30.79 2.71
C ASN A 366 -25.68 30.03 1.67
N ASN A 367 -25.97 30.18 0.36
CA ASN A 367 -25.11 29.69 -0.75
C ASN A 367 -24.57 28.25 -0.58
N LYS A 368 -25.37 27.34 0.00
CA LYS A 368 -25.06 25.90 0.08
C LYS A 368 -25.98 25.12 -0.87
N PRO A 369 -25.44 24.16 -1.65
CA PRO A 369 -26.18 23.53 -2.74
C PRO A 369 -27.20 22.53 -2.19
N ILE A 370 -28.49 22.76 -2.49
CA ILE A 370 -29.61 21.89 -2.13
C ILE A 370 -29.72 20.67 -3.08
N ILE A 371 -29.07 20.74 -4.25
CA ILE A 371 -29.26 19.83 -5.40
C ILE A 371 -29.01 18.34 -5.07
N ASP A 372 -28.08 18.02 -4.17
CA ASP A 372 -27.65 16.62 -3.95
C ASP A 372 -28.54 15.84 -2.95
N VAL A 373 -29.36 16.52 -2.12
CA VAL A 373 -30.27 15.86 -1.17
C VAL A 373 -31.61 15.53 -1.82
N GLU A 374 -32.16 16.46 -2.60
CA GLU A 374 -33.44 16.27 -3.31
C GLU A 374 -33.34 15.15 -4.34
N GLN A 375 -32.27 15.11 -5.15
CA GLN A 375 -32.07 14.00 -6.11
C GLN A 375 -32.01 12.63 -5.41
N LYS A 376 -31.33 12.55 -4.25
CA LYS A 376 -31.27 11.31 -3.45
C LYS A 376 -32.65 10.91 -2.94
N GLN A 377 -33.46 11.88 -2.51
CA GLN A 377 -34.84 11.62 -2.07
C GLN A 377 -35.72 11.16 -3.23
N ILE A 378 -35.59 11.77 -4.42
CA ILE A 378 -36.35 11.38 -5.63
C ILE A 378 -36.02 9.94 -6.04
N ILE A 379 -34.73 9.58 -6.15
CA ILE A 379 -34.31 8.22 -6.50
C ILE A 379 -34.80 7.21 -5.45
N ASN A 380 -34.70 7.54 -4.16
CA ASN A 380 -35.20 6.68 -3.09
C ASN A 380 -36.73 6.53 -3.14
N LYS A 381 -37.47 7.59 -3.44
CA LYS A 381 -38.94 7.55 -3.57
C LYS A 381 -39.36 6.69 -4.76
N GLN A 382 -38.78 6.93 -5.94
CA GLN A 382 -39.03 6.12 -7.13
C GLN A 382 -38.73 4.62 -6.89
N THR A 383 -37.63 4.31 -6.18
CA THR A 383 -37.32 2.91 -5.85
C THR A 383 -38.29 2.29 -4.85
N GLU A 384 -38.84 3.04 -3.89
CA GLU A 384 -39.94 2.53 -3.04
C GLU A 384 -41.22 2.27 -3.82
N ASP A 385 -41.55 3.13 -4.79
CA ASP A 385 -42.73 2.96 -5.66
C ASP A 385 -42.61 1.66 -6.46
N PHE A 386 -41.46 1.41 -7.08
CA PHE A 386 -41.17 0.15 -7.77
C PHE A 386 -41.29 -1.05 -6.82
N ILE A 387 -40.71 -0.99 -5.63
CA ILE A 387 -40.80 -2.11 -4.66
C ILE A 387 -42.26 -2.38 -4.29
N THR A 388 -43.05 -1.33 -4.09
CA THR A 388 -44.48 -1.45 -3.75
C THR A 388 -45.25 -2.13 -4.89
N GLN A 389 -44.97 -1.75 -6.14
CA GLN A 389 -45.54 -2.40 -7.32
C GLN A 389 -45.14 -3.87 -7.42
N TYR A 390 -43.85 -4.19 -7.27
CA TYR A 390 -43.35 -5.56 -7.33
C TYR A 390 -43.89 -6.44 -6.18
N VAL A 391 -44.07 -5.88 -4.98
CA VAL A 391 -44.71 -6.60 -3.85
C VAL A 391 -46.18 -6.89 -4.14
N LYS A 392 -46.92 -5.95 -4.73
CA LYS A 392 -48.31 -6.21 -5.18
C LYS A 392 -48.38 -7.35 -6.18
N VAL A 393 -47.47 -7.37 -7.16
CA VAL A 393 -47.36 -8.46 -8.14
C VAL A 393 -47.04 -9.79 -7.42
N LEU A 394 -46.08 -9.80 -6.49
CA LEU A 394 -45.72 -11.01 -5.74
C LEU A 394 -46.88 -11.55 -4.88
N ASN A 395 -47.72 -10.68 -4.32
CA ASN A 395 -48.88 -11.09 -3.53
C ASN A 395 -49.99 -11.75 -4.39
N ASN A 396 -50.00 -11.49 -5.70
CA ASN A 396 -50.95 -12.07 -6.65
C ASN A 396 -50.42 -13.35 -7.30
N ILE A 397 -49.23 -13.80 -6.94
CA ILE A 397 -48.52 -14.93 -7.55
C ILE A 397 -48.48 -16.10 -6.57
N ASN A 398 -48.52 -17.32 -7.09
CA ASN A 398 -48.36 -18.54 -6.28
C ASN A 398 -47.12 -19.35 -6.72
N GLU A 399 -46.89 -20.49 -6.07
CA GLU A 399 -45.73 -21.34 -6.38
C GLU A 399 -45.75 -21.97 -7.77
N GLN A 400 -46.94 -22.21 -8.32
CA GLN A 400 -47.10 -22.76 -9.67
C GLN A 400 -46.69 -21.72 -10.73
N THR A 401 -46.95 -20.44 -10.49
CA THR A 401 -46.53 -19.36 -11.40
C THR A 401 -45.01 -19.31 -11.54
N TYR A 402 -44.24 -19.56 -10.47
CA TYR A 402 -42.78 -19.63 -10.58
C TYR A 402 -42.37 -20.76 -11.53
N GLU A 403 -43.00 -21.94 -11.42
CA GLU A 403 -42.70 -23.07 -12.32
C GLU A 403 -43.10 -22.78 -13.76
N GLN A 404 -44.26 -22.15 -13.98
CA GLN A 404 -44.70 -21.73 -15.31
C GLN A 404 -43.72 -20.73 -15.93
N ASN A 405 -43.34 -19.69 -15.19
CA ASN A 405 -42.37 -18.70 -15.64
C ASN A 405 -40.99 -19.31 -15.89
N TYR A 406 -40.56 -20.22 -15.03
CA TYR A 406 -39.32 -20.98 -15.20
C TYR A 406 -39.35 -21.85 -16.46
N ASN A 407 -40.49 -22.50 -16.74
CA ASN A 407 -40.68 -23.31 -17.93
C ASN A 407 -40.64 -22.49 -19.21
N ILE A 408 -41.27 -21.30 -19.21
CA ILE A 408 -41.36 -20.38 -20.36
C ILE A 408 -40.10 -19.49 -20.49
N LEU A 409 -39.19 -19.50 -19.51
CA LEU A 409 -37.98 -18.67 -19.50
C LEU A 409 -37.13 -18.89 -20.77
N ASP A 410 -37.13 -17.90 -21.66
CA ASP A 410 -36.23 -17.86 -22.80
C ASP A 410 -34.88 -17.28 -22.38
N THR A 411 -33.89 -18.15 -22.25
CA THR A 411 -32.54 -17.78 -21.84
C THR A 411 -31.83 -16.90 -22.86
N LYS A 412 -32.23 -16.92 -24.14
CA LYS A 412 -31.65 -16.05 -25.19
C LYS A 412 -31.96 -14.58 -24.95
N LYS A 413 -33.13 -14.25 -24.39
CA LYS A 413 -33.47 -12.86 -24.02
C LYS A 413 -32.50 -12.27 -23.00
N CYS A 414 -31.87 -13.11 -22.18
CA CYS A 414 -30.91 -12.66 -21.17
C CYS A 414 -29.59 -12.13 -21.77
N LEU A 415 -29.24 -12.50 -23.02
CA LEU A 415 -27.99 -12.10 -23.66
C LEU A 415 -27.87 -10.58 -23.86
N ASN A 416 -28.99 -9.89 -23.98
CA ASN A 416 -29.04 -8.47 -24.29
C ASN A 416 -29.13 -7.57 -23.04
N ILE A 417 -29.14 -8.17 -21.84
CA ILE A 417 -29.26 -7.40 -20.59
C ILE A 417 -27.93 -6.66 -20.32
N LYS A 418 -28.01 -5.34 -20.07
CA LYS A 418 -26.86 -4.53 -19.65
C LYS A 418 -26.52 -4.75 -18.17
N LEU A 419 -25.27 -4.58 -17.75
CA LEU A 419 -24.88 -4.76 -16.35
C LEU A 419 -25.58 -3.76 -15.41
N ASP A 420 -25.86 -2.53 -15.86
CA ASP A 420 -26.63 -1.55 -15.10
C ASP A 420 -27.99 -2.10 -14.68
N ALA A 421 -28.66 -2.79 -15.61
CA ALA A 421 -29.93 -3.46 -15.39
C ALA A 421 -29.79 -4.65 -14.42
N LEU A 422 -28.72 -5.45 -14.54
CA LEU A 422 -28.45 -6.55 -13.60
C LEU A 422 -28.17 -6.04 -12.19
N GLU A 423 -27.38 -4.97 -12.03
CA GLU A 423 -27.09 -4.39 -10.72
C GLU A 423 -28.34 -3.76 -10.10
N PHE A 424 -29.18 -3.10 -10.91
CA PHE A 424 -30.47 -2.58 -10.48
C PHE A 424 -31.40 -3.71 -10.02
N SER A 425 -31.53 -4.77 -10.82
CA SER A 425 -32.29 -5.98 -10.50
C SER A 425 -31.81 -6.62 -9.20
N TYR A 426 -30.50 -6.74 -8.99
CA TYR A 426 -29.92 -7.23 -7.74
C TYR A 426 -30.36 -6.39 -6.54
N LYS A 427 -30.29 -5.05 -6.65
CA LYS A 427 -30.66 -4.16 -5.54
C LYS A 427 -32.15 -4.26 -5.22
N LEU A 428 -33.02 -4.31 -6.23
CA LEU A 428 -34.46 -4.54 -6.03
C LEU A 428 -34.73 -5.91 -5.41
N ALA A 429 -34.19 -6.99 -5.99
CA ALA A 429 -34.34 -8.34 -5.51
C ALA A 429 -33.92 -8.48 -4.04
N LYS A 430 -32.83 -7.82 -3.63
CA LYS A 430 -32.39 -7.82 -2.24
C LYS A 430 -33.42 -7.18 -1.29
N ARG A 431 -34.15 -6.16 -1.72
CA ARG A 431 -35.22 -5.53 -0.92
C ARG A 431 -36.48 -6.38 -0.92
N LEU A 432 -36.83 -7.00 -2.06
CA LEU A 432 -37.93 -7.97 -2.15
C LEU A 432 -37.69 -9.18 -1.24
N TYR A 433 -36.47 -9.70 -1.18
CA TYR A 433 -36.08 -10.80 -0.29
C TYR A 433 -36.30 -10.51 1.20
N LEU A 434 -36.24 -9.23 1.60
CA LEU A 434 -36.51 -8.81 2.98
C LEU A 434 -38.00 -8.57 3.24
N LYS A 435 -38.79 -8.21 2.21
CA LYS A 435 -40.21 -7.84 2.34
C LYS A 435 -41.20 -8.99 2.01
N SER A 436 -40.79 -10.02 1.26
CA SER A 436 -41.66 -11.10 0.80
C SER A 436 -41.07 -12.48 1.11
N ASP A 437 -41.76 -13.24 1.96
CA ASP A 437 -41.39 -14.63 2.26
C ASP A 437 -41.56 -15.56 1.06
N LEU A 438 -42.54 -15.29 0.20
CA LEU A 438 -42.74 -16.01 -1.05
C LEU A 438 -41.53 -15.85 -1.99
N PHE A 439 -41.07 -14.59 -2.19
CA PHE A 439 -39.86 -14.33 -2.99
C PHE A 439 -38.62 -14.99 -2.37
N LYS A 440 -38.48 -14.97 -1.05
CA LYS A 440 -37.41 -15.69 -0.33
C LYS A 440 -37.45 -17.19 -0.57
N LYS A 441 -38.64 -17.81 -0.61
CA LYS A 441 -38.82 -19.23 -0.95
C LYS A 441 -38.38 -19.49 -2.41
N PHE A 442 -38.77 -18.64 -3.36
CA PHE A 442 -38.32 -18.75 -4.75
C PHE A 442 -36.80 -18.61 -4.87
N CYS A 443 -36.16 -17.66 -4.18
CA CYS A 443 -34.70 -17.55 -4.20
C CYS A 443 -34.00 -18.80 -3.64
N LYS A 444 -34.55 -19.43 -2.59
CA LYS A 444 -34.02 -20.71 -2.09
C LYS A 444 -34.17 -21.83 -3.12
N LYS A 445 -35.31 -21.85 -3.84
CA LYS A 445 -35.56 -22.81 -4.93
C LYS A 445 -34.58 -22.62 -6.09
N THR A 446 -34.42 -21.39 -6.59
CA THR A 446 -33.43 -21.04 -7.62
C THR A 446 -32.01 -21.41 -7.17
N LEU A 447 -31.64 -21.10 -5.92
CA LEU A 447 -30.35 -21.46 -5.36
C LEU A 447 -30.17 -22.99 -5.29
N SER A 448 -31.22 -23.75 -4.97
CA SER A 448 -31.16 -25.21 -5.00
C SER A 448 -30.97 -25.74 -6.42
N LEU A 449 -31.60 -25.13 -7.42
CA LEU A 449 -31.41 -25.49 -8.84
C LEU A 449 -29.97 -25.20 -9.29
N MET A 450 -29.38 -24.08 -8.85
CA MET A 450 -27.96 -23.79 -9.09
C MET A 450 -27.07 -24.92 -8.54
N TYR A 451 -27.29 -25.35 -7.29
CA TYR A 451 -26.50 -26.43 -6.68
C TYR A 451 -26.74 -27.80 -7.30
N LYS A 452 -27.88 -27.99 -7.99
CA LYS A 452 -28.19 -29.19 -8.79
C LYS A 452 -27.63 -29.11 -10.22
N ASN A 453 -26.97 -28.01 -10.60
CA ASN A 453 -26.49 -27.72 -11.96
C ASN A 453 -27.61 -27.82 -13.02
N ASP A 454 -28.79 -27.30 -12.70
CA ASP A 454 -29.89 -27.23 -13.65
C ASP A 454 -29.51 -26.46 -14.92
N GLU A 455 -29.76 -27.03 -16.09
CA GLU A 455 -29.27 -26.52 -17.38
C GLU A 455 -29.73 -25.09 -17.69
N LYS A 456 -31.02 -24.76 -17.49
CA LYS A 456 -31.54 -23.41 -17.76
C LYS A 456 -30.97 -22.39 -16.79
N ILE A 457 -30.85 -22.74 -15.51
CA ILE A 457 -30.25 -21.84 -14.51
C ILE A 457 -28.77 -21.62 -14.80
N MET A 458 -28.04 -22.66 -15.20
CA MET A 458 -26.62 -22.57 -15.55
C MET A 458 -26.38 -21.72 -16.79
N THR A 459 -27.23 -21.82 -17.81
CA THR A 459 -27.14 -20.96 -19.00
C THR A 459 -27.35 -19.49 -18.65
N VAL A 460 -28.37 -19.15 -17.84
CA VAL A 460 -28.60 -17.77 -17.37
C VAL A 460 -27.43 -17.27 -16.52
N TRP A 461 -26.92 -18.09 -15.60
CA TRP A 461 -25.76 -17.74 -14.78
C TRP A 461 -24.51 -17.44 -15.63
N ASN A 462 -24.23 -18.28 -16.63
CA ASN A 462 -23.12 -18.07 -17.56
C ASN A 462 -23.27 -16.75 -18.33
N ILE A 463 -24.47 -16.45 -18.82
CA ILE A 463 -24.77 -15.19 -19.51
C ILE A 463 -24.48 -13.99 -18.61
N ILE A 464 -25.00 -14.01 -17.37
CA ILE A 464 -24.80 -12.96 -16.37
C ILE A 464 -23.31 -12.73 -16.07
N CYS A 465 -22.57 -13.82 -15.86
CA CYS A 465 -21.14 -13.75 -15.61
C CYS A 465 -20.40 -13.15 -16.82
N ASN A 466 -20.75 -13.58 -18.04
CA ASN A 466 -20.14 -13.09 -19.27
C ASN A 466 -20.40 -11.60 -19.50
N ILE A 467 -21.63 -11.11 -19.25
CA ILE A 467 -21.98 -9.69 -19.30
C ILE A 467 -21.10 -8.90 -18.32
N THR A 468 -21.02 -9.36 -17.07
CA THR A 468 -20.22 -8.68 -16.04
C THR A 468 -18.73 -8.63 -16.41
N LYS A 469 -18.19 -9.73 -16.93
CA LYS A 469 -16.79 -9.80 -17.38
C LYS A 469 -16.52 -8.87 -18.55
N LYS A 470 -17.37 -8.89 -19.58
CA LYS A 470 -17.25 -8.05 -20.79
C LYS A 470 -17.23 -6.56 -20.43
N GLU A 471 -18.05 -6.14 -19.48
CA GLU A 471 -18.08 -4.73 -19.05
C GLU A 471 -16.91 -4.33 -18.13
N ASN A 472 -16.38 -5.26 -17.35
CA ASN A 472 -15.26 -4.99 -16.44
C ASN A 472 -13.89 -5.12 -17.13
N GLU A 473 -13.78 -5.85 -18.23
CA GLU A 473 -12.54 -6.06 -18.98
C GLU A 473 -11.88 -4.74 -19.45
N PRO A 474 -12.61 -3.72 -19.97
CA PRO A 474 -12.02 -2.43 -20.32
C PRO A 474 -11.32 -1.74 -19.14
N VAL A 475 -11.84 -1.89 -17.92
CA VAL A 475 -11.21 -1.34 -16.71
C VAL A 475 -9.85 -1.98 -16.48
N LEU A 476 -9.78 -3.31 -16.52
CA LEU A 476 -8.53 -4.05 -16.33
C LEU A 476 -7.51 -3.76 -17.45
N LYS A 477 -7.98 -3.68 -18.70
CA LYS A 477 -7.15 -3.33 -19.87
C LYS A 477 -6.56 -1.94 -19.74
N ARG A 478 -7.34 -0.94 -19.33
CA ARG A 478 -6.88 0.46 -19.18
C ARG A 478 -5.78 0.60 -18.13
N PHE A 479 -5.86 -0.16 -17.04
CA PHE A 479 -4.82 -0.23 -16.00
C PHE A 479 -3.74 -1.29 -16.27
N LYS A 480 -3.70 -1.89 -17.47
CA LYS A 480 -2.69 -2.88 -17.91
C LYS A 480 -2.60 -4.13 -17.01
N ILE A 481 -3.71 -4.55 -16.42
CA ILE A 481 -3.80 -5.76 -15.60
C ILE A 481 -4.02 -6.97 -16.50
N LYS A 482 -2.97 -7.73 -16.81
CA LYS A 482 -3.01 -8.84 -17.79
C LYS A 482 -3.02 -10.25 -17.18
N ARG A 483 -2.35 -10.44 -16.03
CA ARG A 483 -2.04 -11.77 -15.48
C ARG A 483 -3.02 -12.24 -14.40
N LEU A 484 -4.30 -11.85 -14.46
CA LEU A 484 -5.30 -12.18 -13.43
C LEU A 484 -6.18 -13.35 -13.90
N VAL A 485 -6.15 -14.47 -13.17
CA VAL A 485 -6.99 -15.64 -13.47
C VAL A 485 -8.18 -15.66 -12.53
N GLU A 486 -9.39 -15.67 -13.07
CA GLU A 486 -10.60 -15.79 -12.27
C GLU A 486 -10.79 -17.24 -11.80
N LYS A 487 -10.93 -17.43 -10.49
CA LYS A 487 -11.36 -18.70 -9.89
C LYS A 487 -12.33 -18.35 -8.78
N GLY A 488 -13.62 -18.37 -9.12
CA GLY A 488 -14.72 -17.95 -8.25
C GLY A 488 -15.13 -18.98 -7.20
N GLU A 489 -16.16 -18.61 -6.46
CA GLU A 489 -16.85 -19.48 -5.52
C GLU A 489 -17.35 -20.77 -6.19
N HIS A 490 -17.89 -20.67 -7.40
CA HIS A 490 -18.34 -21.85 -8.18
C HIS A 490 -17.20 -22.85 -8.37
N TYR A 491 -15.98 -22.37 -8.62
CA TYR A 491 -14.83 -23.23 -8.87
C TYR A 491 -14.45 -24.08 -7.65
N TYR A 492 -14.53 -23.48 -6.45
CA TYR A 492 -14.13 -24.15 -5.20
C TYR A 492 -15.27 -24.92 -4.54
N VAL A 493 -16.52 -24.66 -4.89
CA VAL A 493 -17.72 -25.24 -4.23
C VAL A 493 -17.68 -26.77 -4.14
N LYS A 494 -17.15 -27.44 -5.16
CA LYS A 494 -17.03 -28.91 -5.22
C LYS A 494 -16.11 -29.51 -4.16
N TYR A 495 -15.17 -28.73 -3.61
CA TYR A 495 -14.28 -29.18 -2.53
C TYR A 495 -14.84 -28.88 -1.13
N ALA A 496 -15.90 -28.07 -1.01
CA ALA A 496 -16.48 -27.70 0.28
C ALA A 496 -17.05 -28.92 1.04
N SER A 497 -17.66 -29.88 0.33
CA SER A 497 -18.14 -31.14 0.93
C SER A 497 -17.00 -31.93 1.57
N LYS A 498 -15.84 -32.00 0.90
CA LYS A 498 -14.63 -32.66 1.43
C LYS A 498 -14.16 -32.00 2.73
N ILE A 499 -14.14 -30.67 2.78
CA ILE A 499 -13.78 -29.93 3.99
C ILE A 499 -14.76 -30.22 5.13
N ILE A 500 -16.07 -30.22 4.85
CA ILE A 500 -17.09 -30.52 5.85
C ILE A 500 -16.93 -31.95 6.37
N ASN A 501 -16.70 -32.94 5.52
CA ASN A 501 -16.45 -34.31 5.94
C ASN A 501 -15.21 -34.42 6.84
N MET A 502 -14.14 -33.66 6.55
CA MET A 502 -12.97 -33.58 7.44
C MET A 502 -13.33 -33.01 8.81
N MET A 503 -14.22 -32.01 8.87
CA MET A 503 -14.71 -31.43 10.13
C MET A 503 -15.61 -32.40 10.91
N ILE A 504 -16.47 -33.16 10.23
CA ILE A 504 -17.30 -34.22 10.81
C ILE A 504 -16.40 -35.27 11.45
N ASN A 505 -15.38 -35.74 10.74
CA ASN A 505 -14.43 -36.74 11.24
C ASN A 505 -13.64 -36.25 12.46
N LYS A 506 -13.39 -34.95 12.54
CA LYS A 506 -12.75 -34.30 13.70
C LYS A 506 -13.72 -33.94 14.82
N LYS A 507 -15.03 -34.22 14.66
CA LYS A 507 -16.11 -33.94 15.64
C LYS A 507 -16.22 -32.47 16.07
N ILE A 508 -15.87 -31.52 15.21
CA ILE A 508 -15.92 -30.07 15.54
C ILE A 508 -17.15 -29.34 14.97
N ILE A 509 -17.89 -30.00 14.08
CA ILE A 509 -19.05 -29.43 13.39
C ILE A 509 -20.34 -29.92 14.05
N PHE A 510 -21.30 -29.03 14.20
CA PHE A 510 -22.61 -29.34 14.79
C PHE A 510 -23.73 -28.67 13.99
N ASN A 511 -24.95 -29.19 14.13
CA ASN A 511 -26.14 -28.64 13.49
C ASN A 511 -26.85 -27.68 14.46
N LEU A 512 -27.13 -26.46 14.00
CA LEU A 512 -27.88 -25.43 14.73
C LEU A 512 -28.95 -24.86 13.79
N ASN A 513 -30.22 -25.18 14.02
CA ASN A 513 -31.34 -24.76 13.16
C ASN A 513 -31.09 -25.00 11.66
N ASN A 514 -30.76 -26.24 11.28
CA ASN A 514 -30.42 -26.67 9.90
C ASN A 514 -29.15 -26.03 9.31
N LYS A 515 -28.32 -25.41 10.15
CA LYS A 515 -27.03 -24.83 9.75
C LYS A 515 -25.89 -25.60 10.36
N LEU A 516 -24.92 -25.96 9.53
CA LEU A 516 -23.68 -26.56 10.01
C LEU A 516 -22.74 -25.47 10.51
N CYS A 517 -22.36 -25.55 11.78
CA CYS A 517 -21.59 -24.53 12.49
C CYS A 517 -20.37 -25.12 13.20
N VAL A 518 -19.39 -24.27 13.50
CA VAL A 518 -18.23 -24.55 14.35
C VAL A 518 -18.16 -23.48 15.46
N LEU A 519 -17.84 -23.89 16.68
CA LEU A 519 -17.60 -22.98 17.81
C LEU A 519 -16.12 -22.58 17.86
N LEU A 520 -15.88 -21.27 17.91
CA LEU A 520 -14.56 -20.69 18.01
C LEU A 520 -14.46 -19.85 19.28
N LYS A 521 -13.44 -20.11 20.10
CA LYS A 521 -13.12 -19.26 21.25
C LYS A 521 -11.97 -18.33 20.87
N PRO A 522 -12.14 -17.00 20.87
CA PRO A 522 -11.01 -16.10 20.64
C PRO A 522 -9.98 -16.31 21.75
N LYS A 523 -8.70 -16.44 21.39
CA LYS A 523 -7.63 -16.29 22.38
C LYS A 523 -7.62 -14.86 22.88
N ASP A 524 -7.22 -14.61 24.13
CA ASP A 524 -7.11 -13.27 24.74
C ASP A 524 -6.30 -12.32 23.84
N MET A 525 -6.95 -11.72 22.84
CA MET A 525 -6.33 -10.80 21.89
C MET A 525 -5.85 -9.55 22.63
N GLU A 526 -6.50 -9.16 23.73
CA GLU A 526 -6.09 -8.01 24.55
C GLU A 526 -4.70 -8.21 25.17
N LYS A 527 -4.31 -9.43 25.56
CA LYS A 527 -2.95 -9.69 26.05
C LYS A 527 -1.91 -9.67 24.92
N MET A 528 -2.29 -9.99 23.68
CA MET A 528 -1.37 -9.90 22.53
C MET A 528 -1.27 -8.46 21.96
N CYS A 529 -2.37 -7.71 21.92
CA CYS A 529 -2.45 -6.38 21.32
C CYS A 529 -1.88 -5.26 22.20
N THR A 530 -1.73 -5.46 23.51
CA THR A 530 -1.23 -4.42 24.44
C THR A 530 0.29 -4.24 24.41
N SER A 531 1.05 -5.21 23.87
CA SER A 531 2.47 -4.97 23.61
C SER A 531 2.61 -3.93 22.49
N LYS A 532 3.31 -2.82 22.76
CA LYS A 532 3.54 -1.73 21.79
C LYS A 532 4.10 -2.21 20.44
N ASN A 533 4.73 -3.40 20.42
CA ASN A 533 5.28 -4.02 19.22
C ASN A 533 4.21 -4.62 18.27
N TYR A 534 2.98 -4.86 18.73
CA TYR A 534 1.91 -5.41 17.87
C TYR A 534 1.13 -4.37 17.05
N LYS A 535 1.13 -3.08 17.45
CA LYS A 535 0.40 -2.03 16.71
C LYS A 535 0.83 -1.92 15.24
N ASN A 536 2.10 -2.21 14.92
CA ASN A 536 2.59 -2.19 13.54
C ASN A 536 2.22 -3.45 12.73
N LYS A 537 1.80 -4.55 13.38
CA LYS A 537 1.32 -5.79 12.73
C LYS A 537 -0.19 -5.80 12.47
N GLU A 538 -0.93 -4.74 12.80
CA GLU A 538 -2.40 -4.73 12.77
C GLU A 538 -3.01 -5.11 11.40
N ASN A 539 -2.31 -4.90 10.29
CA ASN A 539 -2.88 -5.12 8.95
C ASN A 539 -2.46 -6.44 8.28
N ILE A 540 -1.56 -7.21 8.88
CA ILE A 540 -1.03 -8.44 8.27
C ILE A 540 -1.32 -9.59 9.22
N LEU A 541 -2.24 -10.47 8.82
CA LEU A 541 -2.50 -11.72 9.52
C LEU A 541 -1.71 -12.85 8.89
N LYS A 542 -1.01 -13.63 9.71
CA LYS A 542 -0.32 -14.85 9.27
C LYS A 542 -1.03 -16.09 9.82
N SER A 543 -1.03 -17.17 9.05
CA SER A 543 -1.55 -18.49 9.45
C SER A 543 -0.71 -19.20 10.50
N ASN A 544 0.55 -18.79 10.69
CA ASN A 544 1.40 -19.34 11.75
C ASN A 544 0.93 -18.89 13.15
N ASP A 545 0.25 -17.74 13.23
CA ASP A 545 -0.35 -17.23 14.45
C ASP A 545 -1.71 -17.90 14.68
N ILE A 546 -2.04 -18.24 15.93
CA ILE A 546 -3.32 -18.86 16.30
C ILE A 546 -4.19 -17.79 16.95
N TYR A 547 -5.32 -17.46 16.32
CA TYR A 547 -6.23 -16.41 16.79
C TYR A 547 -7.43 -16.98 17.56
N TYR A 548 -7.89 -18.17 17.17
CA TYR A 548 -9.03 -18.85 17.78
C TYR A 548 -8.66 -20.28 18.16
N ASP A 549 -9.17 -20.73 19.30
CA ASP A 549 -9.27 -22.16 19.62
C ASP A 549 -10.58 -22.72 19.07
N ILE A 550 -10.51 -23.90 18.48
CA ILE A 550 -11.68 -24.60 17.94
C ILE A 550 -12.20 -25.53 19.03
N ILE A 551 -13.47 -25.36 19.35
CA ILE A 551 -14.11 -26.07 20.45
C ILE A 551 -14.89 -27.25 19.88
N GLN A 552 -14.56 -28.44 20.38
CA GLN A 552 -15.40 -29.61 20.22
C GLN A 552 -16.55 -29.50 21.23
N PRO A 553 -17.82 -29.56 20.79
CA PRO A 553 -18.96 -29.56 21.71
C PRO A 553 -18.90 -30.80 22.61
N ASP A 554 -18.94 -30.58 23.93
CA ASP A 554 -19.15 -31.63 24.93
C ASP A 554 -20.65 -31.82 25.20
N ASP A 555 -21.02 -32.81 26.03
CA ASP A 555 -22.42 -33.11 26.34
C ASP A 555 -23.17 -31.91 26.92
N SER A 556 -22.48 -31.08 27.71
CA SER A 556 -23.05 -29.85 28.29
C SER A 556 -23.37 -28.81 27.21
N LEU A 557 -22.46 -28.59 26.26
CA LEU A 557 -22.66 -27.71 25.11
C LEU A 557 -23.74 -28.26 24.18
N TYR A 558 -23.83 -29.57 24.02
CA TYR A 558 -24.88 -30.23 23.23
C TYR A 558 -26.28 -29.97 23.78
N GLU A 559 -26.46 -29.85 25.11
CA GLU A 559 -27.75 -29.44 25.66
C GLU A 559 -28.14 -28.03 25.21
N TYR A 560 -27.23 -27.07 25.28
CA TYR A 560 -27.49 -25.70 24.83
C TYR A 560 -27.74 -25.62 23.32
N ILE A 561 -27.01 -26.42 22.54
CA ILE A 561 -27.21 -26.55 21.09
C ILE A 561 -28.60 -27.13 20.80
N LYS A 562 -29.01 -28.21 21.48
CA LYS A 562 -30.35 -28.83 21.33
C LYS A 562 -31.47 -27.90 21.76
N LYS A 563 -31.29 -27.16 22.86
CA LYS A 563 -32.22 -26.13 23.35
C LYS A 563 -32.26 -24.90 22.44
N ASN A 564 -31.42 -24.84 21.39
CA ASN A 564 -31.26 -23.68 20.50
C ASN A 564 -30.98 -22.37 21.24
N ASP A 565 -30.29 -22.44 22.39
CA ASP A 565 -29.93 -21.26 23.18
C ASP A 565 -28.71 -20.55 22.57
N ILE A 566 -28.99 -19.84 21.47
CA ILE A 566 -28.02 -19.05 20.73
C ILE A 566 -27.41 -17.94 21.61
N SER A 567 -28.15 -17.48 22.62
CA SER A 567 -27.75 -16.38 23.49
C SER A 567 -26.54 -16.76 24.36
N TYR A 568 -26.60 -17.96 24.98
CA TYR A 568 -25.49 -18.51 25.75
C TYR A 568 -24.25 -18.73 24.90
N LEU A 569 -24.40 -19.39 23.74
CA LEU A 569 -23.27 -19.70 22.86
C LEU A 569 -22.56 -18.44 22.37
N LYS A 570 -23.30 -17.41 21.94
CA LYS A 570 -22.72 -16.15 21.46
C LYS A 570 -22.03 -15.33 22.55
N LYS A 571 -22.38 -15.56 23.82
CA LYS A 571 -21.75 -14.87 24.96
C LYS A 571 -20.32 -15.36 25.18
N TYR A 572 -20.05 -16.65 24.97
CA TYR A 572 -18.76 -17.27 25.26
C TYR A 572 -17.94 -17.65 24.01
N TYR A 573 -18.61 -17.83 22.87
CA TYR A 573 -18.01 -18.33 21.65
C TYR A 573 -18.46 -17.52 20.42
N THR A 574 -17.62 -17.53 19.40
CA THR A 574 -17.97 -17.09 18.05
C THR A 574 -18.47 -18.28 17.25
N ILE A 575 -19.71 -18.21 16.76
CA ILE A 575 -20.32 -19.25 15.93
C ILE A 575 -20.02 -18.95 14.47
N LEU A 576 -19.27 -19.82 13.79
CA LEU A 576 -19.01 -19.71 12.36
C LEU A 576 -19.82 -20.76 11.59
N THR A 577 -20.68 -20.29 10.68
CA THR A 577 -21.52 -21.16 9.85
C THR A 577 -20.80 -21.54 8.56
N PHE A 578 -20.89 -22.82 8.18
CA PHE A 578 -20.28 -23.42 6.98
C PHE A 578 -21.29 -23.79 5.89
N LYS A 579 -22.49 -24.20 6.30
CA LYS A 579 -23.58 -24.54 5.38
C LYS A 579 -24.89 -24.06 5.99
N ASN A 580 -25.69 -23.36 5.18
CA ASN A 580 -27.09 -23.06 5.45
C ASN A 580 -27.97 -24.12 4.75
N ASP A 581 -29.29 -24.08 4.96
CA ASP A 581 -30.29 -25.00 4.36
C ASP A 581 -29.90 -25.54 2.96
N VAL A 582 -29.52 -24.63 2.05
CA VAL A 582 -29.16 -24.96 0.66
C VAL A 582 -27.66 -24.82 0.37
N ALA A 583 -27.05 -23.70 0.76
CA ALA A 583 -25.76 -23.27 0.23
C ALA A 583 -24.63 -23.27 1.26
N TYR A 584 -23.41 -23.49 0.78
CA TYR A 584 -22.18 -23.26 1.53
C TYR A 584 -21.97 -21.76 1.76
N THR A 585 -21.36 -21.41 2.89
CA THR A 585 -20.99 -20.04 3.22
C THR A 585 -19.59 -19.70 2.70
N TYR A 586 -19.24 -18.41 2.72
CA TYR A 586 -17.90 -17.93 2.40
C TYR A 586 -16.79 -18.70 3.15
N ALA A 587 -16.99 -19.00 4.44
CA ALA A 587 -16.00 -19.73 5.23
C ALA A 587 -15.71 -21.14 4.70
N ALA A 588 -16.74 -21.86 4.24
CA ALA A 588 -16.57 -23.19 3.65
C ALA A 588 -15.83 -23.10 2.31
N ILE A 589 -16.18 -22.11 1.49
CA ILE A 589 -15.61 -21.91 0.16
C ILE A 589 -14.15 -21.43 0.25
N ASP A 590 -13.82 -20.55 1.21
CA ASP A 590 -12.44 -20.11 1.43
C ASP A 590 -11.54 -21.22 1.95
N LEU A 591 -12.04 -22.12 2.82
CA LEU A 591 -11.29 -23.31 3.22
C LEU A 591 -11.10 -24.27 2.05
N ALA A 592 -12.12 -24.44 1.21
CA ALA A 592 -12.02 -25.22 -0.02
C ALA A 592 -10.99 -24.62 -0.99
N ALA A 593 -10.92 -23.29 -1.08
CA ALA A 593 -9.91 -22.59 -1.86
C ALA A 593 -8.50 -22.80 -1.31
N ILE A 594 -8.29 -22.69 0.01
CA ILE A 594 -7.00 -22.99 0.65
C ILE A 594 -6.58 -24.43 0.34
N TYR A 595 -7.48 -25.39 0.57
CA TYR A 595 -7.22 -26.80 0.27
C TYR A 595 -6.79 -26.96 -1.18
N TYR A 596 -7.56 -26.44 -2.14
CA TYR A 596 -7.24 -26.58 -3.55
C TYR A 596 -5.87 -25.97 -3.91
N ARG A 597 -5.57 -24.78 -3.41
CA ARG A 597 -4.32 -24.06 -3.69
C ARG A 597 -3.11 -24.82 -3.16
N VAL A 598 -3.21 -25.40 -1.96
CA VAL A 598 -2.13 -26.18 -1.34
C VAL A 598 -1.97 -27.55 -2.02
N THR A 599 -3.06 -28.24 -2.35
CA THR A 599 -3.00 -29.61 -2.87
C THR A 599 -2.74 -29.69 -4.36
N TYR A 600 -3.37 -28.84 -5.16
CA TYR A 600 -3.32 -28.92 -6.63
C TYR A 600 -2.48 -27.82 -7.27
N GLU A 601 -2.41 -26.63 -6.67
CA GLU A 601 -1.55 -25.56 -7.19
C GLU A 601 -0.14 -25.56 -6.59
N HIS A 602 0.12 -26.45 -5.61
CA HIS A 602 1.42 -26.65 -4.96
C HIS A 602 2.09 -25.34 -4.53
N VAL A 603 1.29 -24.40 -4.00
CA VAL A 603 1.77 -23.08 -3.58
C VAL A 603 2.56 -23.17 -2.28
N ASN A 604 3.62 -22.37 -2.18
CA ASN A 604 4.41 -22.21 -0.96
C ASN A 604 3.92 -21.00 -0.14
N LYS A 605 3.33 -20.01 -0.81
CA LYS A 605 2.82 -18.80 -0.16
C LYS A 605 1.49 -18.36 -0.78
N ILE A 606 0.51 -18.04 0.06
CA ILE A 606 -0.80 -17.54 -0.34
C ILE A 606 -1.01 -16.16 0.29
N ILE A 607 -1.19 -15.13 -0.52
CA ILE A 607 -1.37 -13.74 -0.07
C ILE A 607 -2.76 -13.27 -0.48
N TYR A 608 -3.62 -13.02 0.50
CA TYR A 608 -4.96 -12.45 0.32
C TYR A 608 -4.90 -10.93 0.51
N VAL A 609 -5.30 -10.15 -0.49
CA VAL A 609 -5.36 -8.68 -0.42
C VAL A 609 -6.82 -8.26 -0.28
N VAL A 610 -7.26 -8.09 0.95
CA VAL A 610 -8.67 -7.92 1.31
C VAL A 610 -8.88 -6.66 2.15
N ASP A 611 -10.12 -6.23 2.26
CA ASP A 611 -10.43 -5.07 3.08
C ASP A 611 -10.27 -5.36 4.59
N GLU A 612 -10.18 -4.31 5.40
CA GLU A 612 -10.05 -4.42 6.87
C GLU A 612 -11.23 -5.17 7.53
N ASN A 613 -12.42 -5.23 6.90
CA ASN A 613 -13.57 -5.94 7.49
C ASN A 613 -13.43 -7.46 7.41
N GLN A 614 -12.66 -7.96 6.45
CA GLN A 614 -12.44 -9.39 6.27
C GLN A 614 -11.35 -9.96 7.20
N LYS A 615 -10.67 -9.10 7.97
CA LYS A 615 -9.61 -9.50 8.91
C LYS A 615 -10.06 -10.63 9.85
N ASN A 616 -11.17 -10.42 10.57
CA ASN A 616 -11.65 -11.42 11.53
C ASN A 616 -12.06 -12.73 10.85
N HIS A 617 -12.65 -12.66 9.65
CA HIS A 617 -13.01 -13.82 8.85
C HIS A 617 -11.76 -14.64 8.49
N PHE A 618 -10.72 -14.03 7.96
CA PHE A 618 -9.47 -14.74 7.64
C PHE A 618 -8.75 -15.28 8.88
N ALA A 619 -8.81 -14.58 10.02
CA ALA A 619 -8.27 -15.10 11.27
C ALA A 619 -8.97 -16.40 11.72
N GLN A 620 -10.30 -16.48 11.54
CA GLN A 620 -11.08 -17.70 11.80
C GLN A 620 -10.75 -18.79 10.79
N VAL A 621 -10.77 -18.47 9.49
CA VAL A 621 -10.47 -19.41 8.40
C VAL A 621 -9.06 -20.00 8.55
N PHE A 622 -8.04 -19.19 8.84
CA PHE A 622 -6.67 -19.68 9.06
C PHE A 622 -6.55 -20.58 10.28
N SER A 623 -7.23 -20.24 11.39
CA SER A 623 -7.22 -21.07 12.59
C SER A 623 -7.82 -22.46 12.31
N ILE A 624 -8.92 -22.51 11.56
CA ILE A 624 -9.58 -23.75 11.15
C ILE A 624 -8.75 -24.54 10.13
N ALA A 625 -8.20 -23.87 9.12
CA ALA A 625 -7.35 -24.49 8.12
C ALA A 625 -6.12 -25.16 8.75
N LYS A 626 -5.53 -24.53 9.76
CA LYS A 626 -4.42 -25.08 10.53
C LYS A 626 -4.84 -26.28 11.38
N TYR A 627 -5.97 -26.20 12.08
CA TYR A 627 -6.49 -27.31 12.88
C TYR A 627 -6.84 -28.55 12.05
N LEU A 628 -7.36 -28.34 10.84
CA LEU A 628 -7.65 -29.40 9.87
C LEU A 628 -6.41 -29.88 9.10
N ASN A 629 -5.21 -29.34 9.38
CA ASN A 629 -3.97 -29.63 8.67
C ASN A 629 -4.07 -29.40 7.13
N LEU A 630 -4.88 -28.43 6.69
CA LEU A 630 -4.99 -28.06 5.27
C LEU A 630 -3.75 -27.30 4.78
N ILE A 631 -3.12 -26.54 5.68
CA ILE A 631 -1.90 -25.77 5.42
C ILE A 631 -0.72 -26.62 5.85
N LYS A 632 0.13 -27.03 4.89
CA LYS A 632 1.35 -27.79 5.18
C LYS A 632 2.36 -26.91 5.95
N PRO A 633 3.28 -27.49 6.76
CA PRO A 633 4.17 -26.71 7.62
C PRO A 633 5.09 -25.71 6.90
N TYR A 634 5.41 -25.97 5.63
CA TYR A 634 6.25 -25.12 4.78
C TYR A 634 5.43 -24.09 3.98
N VAL A 635 4.10 -24.09 4.08
CA VAL A 635 3.22 -23.17 3.36
C VAL A 635 2.79 -22.02 4.26
N GLU A 636 2.99 -20.79 3.81
CA GLU A 636 2.60 -19.57 4.54
C GLU A 636 1.35 -18.95 3.90
N CYS A 637 0.23 -18.90 4.64
CA CYS A 637 -0.92 -18.06 4.26
C CYS A 637 -0.88 -16.71 5.00
N ILE A 638 -1.09 -15.63 4.25
CA ILE A 638 -0.99 -14.24 4.70
C ILE A 638 -2.24 -13.48 4.22
N CYS A 639 -2.86 -12.69 5.09
CA CYS A 639 -3.93 -11.77 4.75
C CYS A 639 -3.46 -10.33 4.99
N ILE A 640 -3.38 -9.55 3.93
CA ILE A 640 -3.05 -8.12 3.93
C ILE A 640 -4.36 -7.34 3.89
N ASN A 641 -4.65 -6.65 4.98
CA ASN A 641 -5.83 -5.83 5.15
C ASN A 641 -5.54 -4.38 4.71
N TYR A 642 -6.38 -3.83 3.84
CA TYR A 642 -6.28 -2.42 3.42
C TYR A 642 -7.48 -1.58 3.90
N GLY A 643 -7.23 -0.30 4.11
CA GLY A 643 -8.22 0.70 4.52
C GLY A 643 -9.17 1.09 3.38
N TYR A 644 -10.29 1.74 3.72
CA TYR A 644 -11.35 2.02 2.74
C TYR A 644 -11.11 3.25 1.88
N ILE A 645 -11.64 3.19 0.66
CA ILE A 645 -12.00 4.40 -0.09
C ILE A 645 -13.34 4.92 0.42
N LEU A 646 -13.34 6.17 0.85
CA LEU A 646 -14.49 6.87 1.39
C LEU A 646 -15.15 7.71 0.30
N ASN A 647 -16.47 7.70 0.24
CA ASN A 647 -17.24 8.60 -0.62
C ASN A 647 -17.22 10.05 -0.08
N GLN A 648 -17.96 10.93 -0.74
CA GLN A 648 -18.10 12.34 -0.36
C GLN A 648 -18.61 12.53 1.07
N ASP A 649 -19.49 11.64 1.55
CA ASP A 649 -19.99 11.62 2.93
C ASP A 649 -18.97 11.06 3.95
N LYS A 650 -17.72 10.82 3.54
CA LYS A 650 -16.67 10.13 4.31
C LYS A 650 -17.11 8.74 4.81
N LYS A 651 -18.10 8.13 4.16
CA LYS A 651 -18.57 6.76 4.42
C LYS A 651 -17.90 5.79 3.46
N LYS A 652 -17.72 4.55 3.91
CA LYS A 652 -17.26 3.46 3.03
C LYS A 652 -18.19 3.37 1.81
N ILE A 653 -17.61 3.36 0.61
CA ILE A 653 -18.33 3.02 -0.62
C ILE A 653 -18.88 1.60 -0.44
N LYS A 654 -20.20 1.47 -0.44
CA LYS A 654 -20.91 0.19 -0.24
C LYS A 654 -21.87 0.01 -1.40
N THR A 655 -21.75 -1.11 -2.10
CA THR A 655 -22.63 -1.49 -3.24
C THR A 655 -24.13 -1.45 -2.95
N GLN A 656 -24.56 -1.48 -1.68
CA GLN A 656 -25.97 -1.38 -1.30
C GLN A 656 -26.57 0.02 -1.49
N ASN A 657 -25.76 1.07 -1.46
CA ASN A 657 -26.26 2.44 -1.60
C ASN A 657 -26.42 2.80 -3.08
N PHE A 658 -27.62 3.21 -3.48
CA PHE A 658 -27.91 3.63 -4.86
C PHE A 658 -27.19 4.93 -5.25
N SER A 659 -27.02 5.84 -4.29
CA SER A 659 -26.63 7.23 -4.57
C SER A 659 -25.14 7.56 -4.42
N ASN A 660 -24.39 6.84 -3.58
CA ASN A 660 -23.08 7.34 -3.12
C ASN A 660 -21.86 6.52 -3.56
N ASN A 661 -22.00 5.64 -4.55
CA ASN A 661 -20.87 4.86 -5.06
C ASN A 661 -20.39 5.48 -6.36
N ILE A 662 -19.11 5.87 -6.40
CA ILE A 662 -18.45 6.29 -7.64
C ILE A 662 -17.96 5.03 -8.34
N PHE A 663 -18.51 4.74 -9.52
CA PHE A 663 -18.05 3.64 -10.34
C PHE A 663 -16.81 4.04 -11.15
N VAL A 664 -15.99 3.06 -11.50
CA VAL A 664 -14.80 3.31 -12.32
C VAL A 664 -15.19 3.74 -13.74
N LYS A 665 -16.35 3.31 -14.24
CA LYS A 665 -16.89 3.81 -15.52
C LYS A 665 -17.17 5.31 -15.47
N ASP A 666 -17.71 5.82 -14.37
CA ASP A 666 -17.99 7.25 -14.17
C ASP A 666 -16.67 8.04 -14.11
N PHE A 667 -15.65 7.46 -13.48
CA PHE A 667 -14.30 8.00 -13.49
C PHE A 667 -13.71 8.09 -14.90
N PHE A 668 -13.96 7.10 -15.77
CA PHE A 668 -13.54 7.15 -17.17
C PHE A 668 -14.34 8.16 -18.01
N ILE A 669 -15.62 8.37 -17.73
CA ILE A 669 -16.41 9.43 -18.39
C ILE A 669 -15.82 10.80 -18.03
N LYS A 670 -15.59 11.05 -16.74
CA LYS A 670 -14.96 12.31 -16.29
C LYS A 670 -13.58 12.52 -16.92
N TYR A 671 -12.80 11.45 -16.98
CA TYR A 671 -11.52 11.49 -17.66
C TYR A 671 -11.66 11.86 -19.15
N LYS A 672 -12.61 11.27 -19.88
CA LYS A 672 -12.85 11.58 -21.30
C LYS A 672 -13.26 13.04 -21.50
N GLN A 673 -14.11 13.57 -20.63
CA GLN A 673 -14.48 15.00 -20.65
C GLN A 673 -13.27 15.91 -20.44
N ASN A 674 -12.41 15.59 -19.47
CA ASN A 674 -11.15 16.31 -19.31
C ASN A 674 -10.30 16.22 -20.59
N VAL A 675 -10.33 15.06 -21.26
CA VAL A 675 -9.62 14.85 -22.54
C VAL A 675 -10.16 15.69 -23.68
N GLU A 676 -11.47 15.74 -23.85
CA GLU A 676 -12.15 16.54 -24.87
C GLU A 676 -11.90 18.04 -24.65
N ASN A 677 -11.95 18.49 -23.40
CA ASN A 677 -11.62 19.87 -23.03
C ASN A 677 -10.12 20.22 -23.24
N PHE A 678 -9.21 19.25 -23.48
CA PHE A 678 -7.81 19.55 -23.81
C PHE A 678 -7.61 20.11 -25.21
N ASN A 679 -8.53 19.83 -26.15
CA ASN A 679 -8.39 20.32 -27.53
C ASN A 679 -8.34 21.87 -27.59
N ASP A 680 -8.81 22.55 -26.55
CA ASP A 680 -8.75 24.02 -26.40
C ASP A 680 -7.41 24.53 -25.80
N GLY A 681 -6.37 23.70 -25.79
CA GLY A 681 -4.97 24.18 -25.92
C GLY A 681 -4.20 24.51 -24.64
N LEU A 682 -4.75 24.39 -23.43
CA LEU A 682 -4.03 24.73 -22.20
C LEU A 682 -4.26 23.70 -21.10
N ILE A 683 -3.29 22.81 -20.90
CA ILE A 683 -3.13 22.14 -19.62
C ILE A 683 -2.74 23.21 -18.59
N HIS A 684 -3.70 23.87 -17.95
CA HIS A 684 -3.44 24.45 -16.64
C HIS A 684 -3.27 23.30 -15.65
N LEU A 685 -2.17 22.55 -15.77
CA LEU A 685 -1.53 21.99 -14.58
C LEU A 685 -1.24 23.23 -13.74
N HIS A 686 -2.14 23.59 -12.83
CA HIS A 686 -2.01 24.69 -11.87
C HIS A 686 -0.74 24.62 -11.01
N ASN A 687 0.12 23.63 -11.25
CA ASN A 687 1.44 23.53 -10.71
C ASN A 687 2.41 24.27 -11.65
N LYS A 688 2.53 25.59 -11.51
CA LYS A 688 3.50 26.48 -12.20
C LYS A 688 4.98 26.04 -12.10
N ASN A 689 5.29 24.93 -11.42
CA ASN A 689 6.63 24.52 -11.03
C ASN A 689 7.17 23.25 -11.74
N TYR A 690 6.39 22.56 -12.59
CA TYR A 690 6.85 21.34 -13.26
C TYR A 690 7.10 21.55 -14.75
N PHE A 691 8.12 20.88 -15.29
CA PHE A 691 8.55 20.96 -16.68
C PHE A 691 7.60 20.29 -17.70
N ILE A 692 6.35 20.01 -17.32
CA ILE A 692 5.34 19.50 -18.25
C ILE A 692 4.86 20.69 -19.09
N ASN A 693 5.69 21.06 -20.06
CA ASN A 693 5.35 22.11 -21.01
C ASN A 693 4.18 21.61 -21.86
N ASN A 694 3.02 22.27 -21.75
CA ASN A 694 1.75 21.88 -22.35
C ASN A 694 1.86 21.52 -23.84
N LYS A 695 2.80 22.17 -24.53
CA LYS A 695 3.04 22.02 -25.97
C LYS A 695 3.42 20.59 -26.40
N TYR A 696 3.95 19.75 -25.52
CA TYR A 696 4.41 18.38 -25.86
C TYR A 696 3.47 17.28 -25.38
N CYS A 697 2.40 17.61 -24.65
CA CYS A 697 1.50 16.61 -24.09
C CYS A 697 0.49 16.14 -25.14
N THR A 698 0.84 15.09 -25.89
CA THR A 698 -0.15 14.37 -26.70
C THR A 698 -1.19 13.69 -25.81
N THR A 699 -2.39 13.42 -26.35
CA THR A 699 -3.44 12.64 -25.67
C THR A 699 -2.89 11.33 -25.11
N LYS A 700 -2.01 10.65 -25.86
CA LYS A 700 -1.32 9.43 -25.42
C LYS A 700 -0.46 9.62 -24.15
N PHE A 701 0.28 10.72 -24.04
CA PHE A 701 1.07 10.99 -22.83
C PHE A 701 0.19 11.37 -21.65
N TYR A 702 -0.86 12.16 -21.89
CA TYR A 702 -1.84 12.48 -20.87
C TYR A 702 -2.48 11.21 -20.29
N ASP A 703 -2.87 10.26 -21.13
CA ASP A 703 -3.39 8.97 -20.72
C ASP A 703 -2.43 8.26 -19.74
N GLN A 704 -1.17 8.12 -20.14
CA GLN A 704 -0.16 7.43 -19.33
C GLN A 704 0.08 8.12 -17.99
N LEU A 705 0.18 9.46 -17.98
CA LEU A 705 0.35 10.26 -16.77
C LEU A 705 -0.86 10.11 -15.84
N PHE A 706 -2.08 10.22 -16.37
CA PHE A 706 -3.30 10.20 -15.58
C PHE A 706 -3.51 8.86 -14.87
N PHE A 707 -3.41 7.74 -15.59
CA PHE A 707 -3.61 6.41 -14.97
C PHE A 707 -2.49 6.04 -14.02
N SER A 708 -1.23 6.34 -14.36
CA SER A 708 -0.09 6.10 -13.47
C SER A 708 -0.19 6.96 -12.21
N SER A 709 -0.58 8.22 -12.33
CA SER A 709 -0.82 9.11 -11.21
C SER A 709 -1.95 8.63 -10.30
N THR A 710 -3.01 8.07 -10.90
CA THR A 710 -4.09 7.42 -10.16
C THR A 710 -3.56 6.22 -9.39
N ILE A 711 -2.87 5.28 -10.03
CA ILE A 711 -2.28 4.10 -9.37
C ILE A 711 -1.37 4.53 -8.22
N TYR A 712 -0.46 5.47 -8.46
CA TYR A 712 0.48 5.99 -7.47
C TYR A 712 -0.27 6.56 -6.25
N SER A 713 -1.34 7.34 -6.45
CA SER A 713 -2.15 7.90 -5.35
C SER A 713 -2.79 6.85 -4.45
N TYR A 714 -3.14 5.69 -5.00
CA TYR A 714 -3.64 4.58 -4.20
C TYR A 714 -2.52 3.93 -3.40
N ILE A 715 -1.34 3.66 -3.98
CA ILE A 715 -0.32 2.80 -3.35
C ILE A 715 0.78 3.55 -2.58
N SER A 716 0.95 4.86 -2.78
CA SER A 716 1.96 5.66 -2.07
C SER A 716 1.64 5.89 -0.59
N ILE A 717 0.42 5.56 -0.19
CA ILE A 717 -0.08 5.72 1.17
C ILE A 717 -0.15 4.36 1.85
N LYS A 718 0.22 4.30 3.15
CA LYS A 718 0.13 3.11 4.00
C LYS A 718 -1.18 2.34 3.79
N ASN A 719 -1.07 1.02 3.69
CA ASN A 719 -2.19 0.14 3.35
C ASN A 719 -3.43 0.32 4.26
N SER A 720 -3.27 0.61 5.57
CA SER A 720 -4.39 0.87 6.49
C SER A 720 -5.08 2.22 6.34
N LYS A 721 -4.45 3.23 5.70
CA LYS A 721 -5.03 4.58 5.66
C LYS A 721 -6.31 4.55 4.82
N ARG A 722 -7.39 5.11 5.39
CA ARG A 722 -8.64 5.36 4.67
C ARG A 722 -8.48 6.62 3.83
N GLN A 723 -8.90 6.59 2.57
CA GLN A 723 -8.67 7.66 1.60
C GLN A 723 -10.01 8.19 1.07
N PRO A 724 -10.26 9.50 1.12
CA PRO A 724 -11.42 10.07 0.46
C PRO A 724 -11.23 10.01 -1.07
N VAL A 725 -12.28 9.62 -1.78
CA VAL A 725 -12.26 9.44 -3.24
C VAL A 725 -11.91 10.74 -3.98
N ASN A 726 -12.28 11.90 -3.43
CA ASN A 726 -11.97 13.20 -4.04
C ASN A 726 -10.46 13.42 -4.22
N ASN A 727 -9.65 12.96 -3.25
CA ASN A 727 -8.18 13.07 -3.33
C ASN A 727 -7.57 12.21 -4.46
N LEU A 728 -8.34 11.26 -5.00
CA LEU A 728 -7.91 10.34 -6.05
C LEU A 728 -8.41 10.76 -7.44
N ILE A 729 -9.47 11.58 -7.51
CA ILE A 729 -10.13 11.96 -8.76
C ILE A 729 -9.78 13.38 -9.19
N GLN A 730 -9.59 14.31 -8.25
CA GLN A 730 -9.54 15.74 -8.57
C GLN A 730 -8.28 16.13 -9.38
N ASN A 731 -7.10 15.77 -8.87
CA ASN A 731 -5.83 16.22 -9.44
C ASN A 731 -4.86 15.05 -9.56
N MET A 732 -3.97 15.15 -10.54
CA MET A 732 -2.80 14.27 -10.60
C MET A 732 -1.94 14.46 -9.34
N ASN A 733 -1.45 13.34 -8.82
CA ASN A 733 -0.55 13.26 -7.68
C ASN A 733 0.74 14.06 -7.90
N ARG A 734 1.01 15.00 -6.99
CA ARG A 734 2.17 15.90 -7.07
C ARG A 734 3.50 15.15 -6.93
N GLU A 735 3.61 14.16 -6.06
CA GLU A 735 4.86 13.38 -5.90
C GLU A 735 5.19 12.62 -7.18
N TYR A 736 4.18 11.99 -7.80
CA TYR A 736 4.35 11.31 -9.08
C TYR A 736 4.82 12.27 -10.18
N LEU A 737 4.19 13.44 -10.30
CA LEU A 737 4.60 14.44 -11.30
C LEU A 737 6.02 14.93 -11.05
N TYR A 738 6.41 15.15 -9.79
CA TYR A 738 7.77 15.51 -9.40
C TYR A 738 8.81 14.45 -9.83
N ILE A 739 8.49 13.17 -9.65
CA ILE A 739 9.35 12.05 -10.05
C ILE A 739 9.53 12.01 -11.57
N ILE A 740 8.42 12.14 -12.32
CA ILE A 740 8.45 12.19 -13.80
C ILE A 740 9.25 13.39 -14.30
N ASP A 741 9.10 14.54 -13.66
CA ASP A 741 9.83 15.74 -14.03
C ASP A 741 11.35 15.56 -13.82
N THR A 742 11.73 15.10 -12.63
CA THR A 742 13.11 14.78 -12.28
C THR A 742 13.70 13.77 -13.26
N TYR A 743 12.93 12.76 -13.65
CA TYR A 743 13.34 11.77 -14.65
C TYR A 743 13.68 12.38 -16.01
N ASN A 744 12.82 13.27 -16.53
CA ASN A 744 13.03 13.91 -17.83
C ASN A 744 14.21 14.88 -17.80
N ILE A 745 14.38 15.64 -16.70
CA ILE A 745 15.56 16.47 -16.48
C ILE A 745 16.84 15.61 -16.47
N THR A 746 16.82 14.46 -15.78
CA THR A 746 17.96 13.53 -15.75
C THR A 746 18.33 13.06 -17.16
N LEU A 747 17.33 12.64 -17.94
CA LEU A 747 17.53 12.18 -19.31
C LEU A 747 18.12 13.27 -20.19
N TYR A 748 17.63 14.51 -20.06
CA TYR A 748 18.15 15.64 -20.81
C TYR A 748 19.63 15.88 -20.53
N ILE A 749 20.02 15.91 -19.24
CA ILE A 749 21.43 16.07 -18.85
C ILE A 749 22.29 14.93 -19.42
N LEU A 750 21.87 13.68 -19.25
CA LEU A 750 22.63 12.53 -19.76
C LEU A 750 22.77 12.54 -21.28
N ASN A 751 21.73 12.98 -22.01
CA ASN A 751 21.80 13.10 -23.47
C ASN A 751 22.81 14.15 -23.94
N MET A 752 23.04 15.23 -23.16
CA MET A 752 24.08 16.22 -23.47
C MET A 752 25.49 15.62 -23.39
N PHE A 753 25.73 14.63 -22.54
CA PHE A 753 27.03 13.97 -22.39
C PHE A 753 27.15 12.66 -23.20
N LYS A 754 26.32 12.48 -24.22
CA LYS A 754 26.35 11.28 -25.06
C LYS A 754 27.38 11.46 -26.18
N ASN A 755 28.25 10.46 -26.38
CA ASN A 755 29.22 10.47 -27.47
C ASN A 755 28.48 10.41 -28.82
N ASN A 756 28.58 11.48 -29.62
CA ASN A 756 27.97 11.54 -30.96
C ASN A 756 28.65 10.62 -31.98
N ASN A 757 29.88 10.17 -31.72
CA ASN A 757 30.67 9.37 -32.67
C ASN A 757 30.18 7.92 -32.83
N ASN A 758 29.31 7.42 -31.95
CA ASN A 758 28.78 6.06 -32.06
C ASN A 758 27.52 6.06 -32.92
N ASN A 759 27.64 5.59 -34.17
CA ASN A 759 26.52 5.32 -35.11
C ASN A 759 25.40 4.43 -34.51
N ASN A 760 25.66 3.77 -33.39
CA ASN A 760 24.66 3.11 -32.57
C ASN A 760 23.97 4.09 -31.63
N ASN A 761 22.99 4.83 -32.14
CA ASN A 761 22.15 5.82 -31.42
C ASN A 761 21.50 5.34 -30.10
N ASN A 762 21.66 4.08 -29.69
CA ASN A 762 21.06 3.52 -28.47
C ASN A 762 22.06 3.13 -27.37
N GLN A 763 23.37 3.32 -27.53
CA GLN A 763 24.32 2.99 -26.47
C GLN A 763 24.35 4.07 -25.38
N ILE A 764 24.25 3.62 -24.13
CA ILE A 764 24.43 4.43 -22.91
C ILE A 764 25.91 4.84 -22.85
N SER A 765 26.21 6.10 -22.49
CA SER A 765 27.60 6.55 -22.30
C SER A 765 28.29 5.74 -21.21
N ASP A 766 29.44 5.16 -21.53
CA ASP A 766 30.19 4.34 -20.57
C ASP A 766 31.19 5.18 -19.78
N PHE A 767 30.90 5.36 -18.49
CA PHE A 767 31.77 6.03 -17.53
C PHE A 767 32.59 5.05 -16.68
N SER A 768 32.68 3.77 -17.07
CA SER A 768 33.38 2.71 -16.32
C SER A 768 34.88 2.99 -16.11
N PHE A 769 35.49 3.82 -16.96
CA PHE A 769 36.87 4.27 -16.83
C PHE A 769 37.15 4.98 -15.50
N LEU A 770 36.16 5.58 -14.85
CA LEU A 770 36.33 6.20 -13.53
C LEU A 770 36.83 5.19 -12.48
N PHE A 771 36.42 3.93 -12.58
CA PHE A 771 36.73 2.91 -11.58
C PHE A 771 38.16 2.35 -11.66
N SER A 772 39.00 2.80 -12.62
CA SER A 772 40.43 2.44 -12.65
C SER A 772 41.29 3.32 -11.73
N ASN A 773 40.81 4.52 -11.37
CA ASN A 773 41.53 5.46 -10.51
C ASN A 773 41.46 5.04 -9.03
N LYS A 774 42.54 4.44 -8.51
CA LYS A 774 42.58 3.93 -7.13
C LYS A 774 42.61 5.02 -6.04
N GLU A 775 43.06 6.24 -6.36
CA GLU A 775 43.21 7.33 -5.37
C GLU A 775 42.01 8.29 -5.29
N PHE A 776 40.92 8.02 -6.02
CA PHE A 776 39.77 8.92 -6.10
C PHE A 776 38.98 8.99 -4.77
N GLN A 777 38.65 10.22 -4.33
CA GLN A 777 37.85 10.46 -3.12
C GLN A 777 36.53 11.18 -3.47
N PRO A 778 35.37 10.52 -3.26
CA PRO A 778 34.07 11.13 -3.54
C PRO A 778 33.75 12.23 -2.52
N GLU A 779 33.22 13.34 -3.00
CA GLU A 779 32.64 14.39 -2.17
C GLU A 779 31.53 13.80 -1.26
N GLN A 780 31.38 14.33 -0.04
CA GLN A 780 30.48 13.74 0.95
C GLN A 780 29.01 13.70 0.49
N ASN A 781 28.56 14.67 -0.30
CA ASN A 781 27.21 14.68 -0.89
C ASN A 781 27.03 13.58 -1.94
N VAL A 782 28.05 13.34 -2.75
CA VAL A 782 28.09 12.29 -3.79
C VAL A 782 28.14 10.91 -3.12
N LYS A 783 29.01 10.72 -2.12
CA LYS A 783 29.10 9.50 -1.30
C LYS A 783 27.73 9.12 -0.72
N ASN A 784 27.03 10.11 -0.19
CA ASN A 784 25.70 9.97 0.38
C ASN A 784 24.65 9.45 -0.62
N LEU A 785 24.69 9.92 -1.86
CA LEU A 785 23.81 9.49 -2.94
C LEU A 785 24.14 8.06 -3.42
N LEU A 786 25.42 7.71 -3.50
CA LEU A 786 25.87 6.35 -3.83
C LEU A 786 25.35 5.33 -2.81
N LEU A 787 25.41 5.68 -1.52
CA LEU A 787 24.85 4.86 -0.45
C LEU A 787 23.33 4.65 -0.63
N ASP A 788 22.59 5.67 -1.08
CA ASP A 788 21.16 5.50 -1.36
C ASP A 788 20.89 4.63 -2.58
N ILE A 789 21.71 4.69 -3.63
CA ILE A 789 21.63 3.81 -4.80
C ILE A 789 21.79 2.35 -4.39
N ILE A 790 22.81 2.03 -3.58
CA ILE A 790 23.07 0.66 -3.10
C ILE A 790 21.95 0.14 -2.20
N LYS A 791 21.24 1.03 -1.48
CA LYS A 791 20.06 0.64 -0.67
C LYS A 791 18.90 0.10 -1.51
N PHE A 792 18.88 0.26 -2.82
CA PHE A 792 17.78 -0.21 -3.66
C PHE A 792 17.46 -1.70 -3.43
N ASN A 793 18.47 -2.58 -3.44
CA ASN A 793 18.27 -4.02 -3.26
C ASN A 793 17.68 -4.34 -1.88
N TYR A 794 18.17 -3.67 -0.83
CA TYR A 794 17.63 -3.78 0.53
C TYR A 794 16.16 -3.40 0.59
N ILE A 795 15.80 -2.27 -0.03
CA ILE A 795 14.44 -1.74 -0.01
C ILE A 795 13.49 -2.69 -0.73
N ILE A 796 13.90 -3.28 -1.85
CA ILE A 796 13.12 -4.29 -2.57
C ILE A 796 12.89 -5.52 -1.68
N GLN A 797 13.93 -6.08 -1.06
CA GLN A 797 13.79 -7.25 -0.18
C GLN A 797 12.92 -6.94 1.03
N LYS A 798 13.10 -5.77 1.64
CA LYS A 798 12.28 -5.31 2.77
C LYS A 798 10.81 -5.13 2.37
N CYS A 799 10.54 -4.56 1.20
CA CYS A 799 9.17 -4.45 0.69
C CYS A 799 8.55 -5.82 0.42
N ALA A 800 9.33 -6.79 -0.06
CA ALA A 800 8.84 -8.15 -0.32
C ALA A 800 8.56 -8.92 0.98
N HIS A 801 9.35 -8.65 2.03
CA HIS A 801 9.16 -9.24 3.36
C HIS A 801 7.99 -8.62 4.13
N ASP A 802 7.89 -7.29 4.15
CA ASP A 802 6.89 -6.54 4.94
C ASP A 802 5.60 -6.22 4.16
N PHE A 803 5.55 -6.54 2.86
CA PHE A 803 4.44 -6.22 1.94
C PHE A 803 4.12 -4.71 1.84
N SER A 804 5.13 -3.86 2.09
CA SER A 804 4.97 -2.41 2.22
C SER A 804 5.39 -1.67 0.95
N ILE A 805 4.52 -1.68 -0.07
CA ILE A 805 4.74 -1.00 -1.35
C ILE A 805 4.94 0.52 -1.19
N GLU A 806 4.29 1.12 -0.20
CA GLU A 806 4.42 2.55 0.09
C GLU A 806 5.86 2.97 0.45
N LYS A 807 6.66 2.04 1.00
CA LYS A 807 8.09 2.31 1.29
C LYS A 807 8.90 2.45 0.00
N LEU A 808 8.55 1.70 -1.05
CA LEU A 808 9.17 1.85 -2.36
C LEU A 808 8.82 3.21 -2.98
N CYS A 809 7.56 3.64 -2.89
CA CYS A 809 7.14 4.99 -3.33
C CYS A 809 7.90 6.09 -2.59
N SER A 810 7.98 6.00 -1.26
CA SER A 810 8.74 6.96 -0.44
C SER A 810 10.23 6.99 -0.79
N TYR A 811 10.82 5.83 -1.08
CA TYR A 811 12.21 5.74 -1.49
C TYR A 811 12.47 6.45 -2.83
N ILE A 812 11.68 6.15 -3.87
CA ILE A 812 11.89 6.78 -5.18
C ILE A 812 11.63 8.27 -5.14
N TYR A 813 10.62 8.73 -4.38
CA TYR A 813 10.34 10.15 -4.21
C TYR A 813 11.51 10.87 -3.50
N LYS A 814 12.03 10.29 -2.41
CA LYS A 814 13.19 10.82 -1.69
C LYS A 814 14.44 10.84 -2.56
N LEU A 815 14.64 9.82 -3.39
CA LEU A 815 15.76 9.77 -4.33
C LEU A 815 15.63 10.86 -5.39
N SER A 816 14.42 11.10 -5.94
CA SER A 816 14.16 12.21 -6.86
C SER A 816 14.45 13.57 -6.24
N GLN A 817 14.08 13.79 -4.98
CA GLN A 817 14.39 15.05 -4.28
C GLN A 817 15.90 15.31 -4.20
N LYS A 818 16.69 14.27 -3.90
CA LYS A 818 18.15 14.39 -3.85
C LYS A 818 18.78 14.60 -5.22
N MET A 819 18.22 13.99 -6.26
CA MET A 819 18.64 14.24 -7.65
C MET A 819 18.41 15.70 -8.04
N HIS A 820 17.28 16.27 -7.66
CA HIS A 820 17.02 17.69 -7.88
C HIS A 820 18.10 18.56 -7.20
N THR A 821 18.40 18.31 -5.92
CA THR A 821 19.48 19.02 -5.21
C THR A 821 20.84 18.88 -5.91
N LEU A 822 21.17 17.70 -6.43
CA LEU A 822 22.41 17.45 -7.19
C LEU A 822 22.51 18.41 -8.39
N TYR A 823 21.43 18.59 -9.16
CA TYR A 823 21.47 19.45 -10.34
C TYR A 823 21.72 20.92 -10.02
N TYR A 824 21.13 21.44 -8.93
CA TYR A 824 21.22 22.86 -8.59
C TYR A 824 22.50 23.22 -7.85
N ASN A 825 23.12 22.25 -7.17
CA ASN A 825 24.42 22.42 -6.54
C ASN A 825 25.58 22.38 -7.55
N ASN A 826 25.39 21.70 -8.69
CA ASN A 826 26.39 21.68 -9.76
C ASN A 826 26.10 22.75 -10.82
N ASN A 827 26.98 23.76 -10.94
CA ASN A 827 26.84 24.86 -11.90
C ASN A 827 26.74 24.37 -13.36
N ILE A 828 27.44 23.29 -13.74
CA ILE A 828 27.39 22.73 -15.09
C ILE A 828 25.98 22.26 -15.42
N PHE A 829 25.40 21.45 -14.53
CA PHE A 829 24.04 20.90 -14.72
C PHE A 829 22.98 21.98 -14.60
N LYS A 830 23.14 22.92 -13.67
CA LYS A 830 22.26 24.10 -13.54
C LYS A 830 22.23 24.92 -14.83
N ASN A 831 23.38 25.17 -15.46
CA ASN A 831 23.48 25.89 -16.73
C ASN A 831 22.82 25.11 -17.88
N ILE A 832 23.05 23.79 -17.95
CA ILE A 832 22.37 22.90 -18.92
C ILE A 832 20.84 23.01 -18.77
N ILE A 833 20.32 22.95 -17.54
CA ILE A 833 18.88 23.07 -17.27
C ILE A 833 18.32 24.45 -17.63
N GLN A 834 19.08 25.52 -17.38
CA GLN A 834 18.66 26.89 -17.73
C GLN A 834 18.51 27.10 -19.24
N ASN A 835 19.25 26.34 -20.04
CA ASN A 835 19.22 26.40 -21.51
C ASN A 835 18.12 25.53 -22.14
N ILE A 836 17.33 24.80 -21.35
CA ILE A 836 16.23 24.00 -21.90
C ILE A 836 15.21 24.95 -22.59
N PRO A 837 14.78 24.68 -23.85
CA PRO A 837 14.02 25.62 -24.69
C PRO A 837 12.64 26.13 -24.19
N SER A 838 12.20 25.85 -22.96
CA SER A 838 10.85 26.19 -22.47
C SER A 838 10.75 27.46 -21.61
N LYS A 839 11.85 28.09 -21.17
CA LYS A 839 11.79 29.27 -20.28
C LYS A 839 11.50 30.61 -20.95
N LYS A 840 11.59 30.72 -22.28
CA LYS A 840 11.34 31.99 -22.99
C LYS A 840 9.89 32.08 -23.46
N LYS A 841 8.97 32.51 -22.58
CA LYS A 841 7.78 33.36 -22.86
C LYS A 841 6.74 33.25 -21.73
N HIS A 842 6.85 34.12 -20.74
CA HIS A 842 5.72 34.82 -20.11
C HIS A 842 6.34 36.02 -19.35
N LYS A 843 6.80 37.03 -20.10
CA LYS A 843 6.85 38.38 -19.55
C LYS A 843 5.39 38.79 -19.37
N ASN A 844 5.10 39.39 -18.22
CA ASN A 844 3.79 39.91 -17.78
C ASN A 844 2.89 38.86 -17.13
N ILE A 845 3.10 38.62 -15.84
CA ILE A 845 2.05 38.68 -14.81
C ILE A 845 2.78 39.06 -13.51
N HIS A 846 2.55 40.30 -13.08
CA HIS A 846 2.96 40.82 -11.79
C HIS A 846 2.45 39.90 -10.68
N VAL A 847 3.36 39.17 -10.02
CA VAL A 847 3.11 38.69 -8.67
C VAL A 847 3.95 39.58 -7.77
N SER A 848 3.26 40.51 -7.12
CA SER A 848 3.76 41.34 -6.04
C SER A 848 4.39 40.44 -4.97
N THR A 849 5.70 40.26 -5.05
CA THR A 849 6.52 39.79 -3.94
C THR A 849 7.35 40.99 -3.54
N SER A 850 7.05 41.46 -2.33
CA SER A 850 7.76 42.51 -1.61
C SER A 850 9.26 42.41 -1.84
N ASN A 851 9.81 43.38 -2.56
CA ASN A 851 11.23 43.58 -2.76
C ASN A 851 11.91 43.75 -1.39
N GLN A 852 12.55 42.70 -0.90
CA GLN A 852 13.67 42.86 0.01
C GLN A 852 14.91 43.04 -0.85
N ASN A 853 15.41 44.27 -0.79
CA ASN A 853 16.59 44.81 -1.44
C ASN A 853 17.77 43.83 -1.41
N TYR A 854 18.07 43.19 -2.54
CA TYR A 854 19.43 42.78 -2.85
C TYR A 854 19.95 43.76 -3.90
N GLN A 855 20.71 44.74 -3.41
CA GLN A 855 21.44 45.69 -4.24
C GLN A 855 22.34 44.90 -5.20
N SER A 856 22.01 45.02 -6.48
CA SER A 856 22.88 44.67 -7.58
C SER A 856 24.07 45.63 -7.58
N ASN A 857 25.19 45.22 -7.00
CA ASN A 857 26.46 45.90 -7.24
C ASN A 857 26.88 45.65 -8.69
N SER A 858 26.52 46.60 -9.56
CA SER A 858 27.25 46.87 -10.78
C SER A 858 28.60 47.48 -10.41
N LEU A 859 29.69 46.91 -10.92
CA LEU A 859 30.71 47.63 -11.70
C LEU A 859 31.85 46.65 -11.98
N LEU A 860 31.97 46.33 -13.27
CA LEU A 860 33.18 45.79 -13.86
C LEU A 860 34.33 46.74 -13.53
N ASN A 861 35.29 46.27 -12.74
CA ASN A 861 36.66 46.73 -12.86
C ASN A 861 37.42 45.64 -13.61
N GLU A 862 37.34 45.73 -14.95
CA GLU A 862 38.34 45.14 -15.83
C GLU A 862 39.67 45.87 -15.60
N LYS A 863 40.67 45.11 -15.13
CA LYS A 863 42.10 45.21 -15.41
C LYS A 863 42.83 44.55 -14.25
N ASN A 864 43.19 43.27 -14.46
CA ASN A 864 44.38 42.60 -13.94
C ASN A 864 44.30 41.11 -14.29
N SER A 865 44.36 40.80 -15.59
CA SER A 865 44.47 39.44 -16.10
C SER A 865 45.95 39.05 -16.22
N LYS A 866 46.58 38.61 -15.12
CA LYS A 866 47.79 37.77 -15.16
C LYS A 866 47.68 36.76 -14.01
N HIS A 867 47.74 35.48 -14.37
CA HIS A 867 47.63 34.28 -13.51
C HIS A 867 46.20 33.88 -13.08
N SER A 868 45.45 33.29 -14.02
CA SER A 868 44.13 32.70 -13.76
C SER A 868 44.25 31.42 -12.93
N HIS A 869 43.95 31.53 -11.64
CA HIS A 869 43.56 30.40 -10.79
C HIS A 869 42.26 29.80 -11.34
N LEU A 870 42.30 28.57 -11.85
CA LEU A 870 41.11 27.80 -12.21
C LEU A 870 40.27 27.52 -10.96
N ASN A 871 39.39 28.46 -10.60
CA ASN A 871 38.37 28.30 -9.57
C ASN A 871 37.25 27.41 -10.12
N GLU A 872 36.52 26.69 -9.25
CA GLU A 872 35.35 25.84 -9.62
C GLU A 872 34.34 26.52 -10.56
N LYS A 873 34.29 27.86 -10.55
CA LYS A 873 33.44 28.68 -11.41
C LYS A 873 33.81 28.63 -12.90
N GLU A 874 35.03 28.23 -13.27
CA GLU A 874 35.50 28.21 -14.67
C GLU A 874 35.20 26.89 -15.39
N ILE A 875 34.93 25.80 -14.67
CA ILE A 875 34.65 24.50 -15.28
C ILE A 875 33.23 24.52 -15.88
N ASN A 876 33.17 24.58 -17.21
CA ASN A 876 31.92 24.56 -17.97
C ASN A 876 31.66 23.20 -18.63
N TYR A 877 30.48 23.08 -19.25
CA TYR A 877 30.08 21.86 -19.98
C TYR A 877 31.11 21.42 -21.03
N THR A 878 31.68 22.35 -21.78
CA THR A 878 32.66 22.04 -22.85
C THR A 878 33.91 21.39 -22.29
N ILE A 879 34.42 21.89 -21.16
CA ILE A 879 35.63 21.32 -20.52
C ILE A 879 35.33 19.92 -19.97
N LEU A 880 34.22 19.73 -19.25
CA LEU A 880 33.85 18.42 -18.72
C LEU A 880 33.58 17.42 -19.85
N SER A 881 32.92 17.85 -20.92
CA SER A 881 32.68 17.01 -22.10
C SER A 881 33.99 16.58 -22.76
N ASN A 882 34.93 17.51 -22.97
CA ASN A 882 36.25 17.19 -23.52
C ASN A 882 37.03 16.23 -22.62
N TYR A 883 36.96 16.39 -21.29
CA TYR A 883 37.61 15.49 -20.33
C TYR A 883 37.05 14.06 -20.42
N ILE A 884 35.73 13.93 -20.53
CA ILE A 884 35.06 12.63 -20.71
C ILE A 884 35.45 11.95 -22.04
N HIS A 885 35.48 12.70 -23.14
CA HIS A 885 35.71 12.13 -24.48
C HIS A 885 37.18 11.81 -24.78
N ASN A 886 38.12 12.58 -24.22
CA ASN A 886 39.55 12.44 -24.53
C ASN A 886 40.30 11.48 -23.58
N ASN A 887 39.62 10.85 -22.61
CA ASN A 887 40.22 10.16 -21.46
C ASN A 887 41.11 11.09 -20.58
N PRO A 888 41.16 10.87 -19.25
CA PRO A 888 41.91 11.71 -18.32
C PRO A 888 43.39 11.90 -18.69
N ASN A 889 44.00 10.90 -19.35
CA ASN A 889 45.43 10.86 -19.66
C ASN A 889 45.91 12.01 -20.57
N LEU A 890 45.02 12.69 -21.31
CA LEU A 890 45.39 13.81 -22.17
C LEU A 890 45.43 15.16 -21.43
N TYR A 891 44.67 15.32 -20.35
CA TYR A 891 44.62 16.60 -19.62
C TYR A 891 45.89 16.86 -18.79
N SER A 892 46.61 15.81 -18.35
CA SER A 892 47.90 15.98 -17.70
C SER A 892 48.96 16.62 -18.59
N CYS A 893 48.83 16.56 -19.92
CA CYS A 893 49.85 17.08 -20.84
C CYS A 893 49.69 18.56 -21.22
N ASN A 894 48.50 19.15 -21.09
CA ASN A 894 48.22 20.51 -21.59
C ASN A 894 48.17 21.60 -20.53
N ILE A 895 48.23 21.24 -19.24
CA ILE A 895 48.35 22.25 -18.18
C ILE A 895 49.81 22.68 -18.14
N GLN A 896 50.05 23.93 -18.56
CA GLN A 896 51.36 24.57 -18.61
C GLN A 896 52.22 24.23 -17.37
N SER A 897 53.51 24.03 -17.63
CA SER A 897 54.55 23.44 -16.76
C SER A 897 54.85 24.16 -15.44
N THR A 898 53.95 25.00 -14.93
CA THR A 898 54.10 25.75 -13.67
C THR A 898 52.95 25.53 -12.69
N THR A 899 52.07 24.54 -12.92
CA THR A 899 51.05 24.17 -11.93
C THR A 899 51.57 23.11 -10.95
N SER A 900 51.44 23.38 -9.65
CA SER A 900 51.81 22.41 -8.61
C SER A 900 51.02 21.10 -8.77
N GLU A 901 51.64 19.94 -8.58
CA GLU A 901 50.95 18.62 -8.64
C GLU A 901 49.66 18.59 -7.82
N GLN A 902 49.63 19.29 -6.68
CA GLN A 902 48.46 19.40 -5.81
C GLN A 902 47.26 20.06 -6.50
N GLN A 903 47.49 21.08 -7.33
CA GLN A 903 46.43 21.75 -8.09
C GLN A 903 45.85 20.82 -9.16
N ILE A 904 46.71 20.12 -9.90
CA ILE A 904 46.28 19.13 -10.90
C ILE A 904 45.43 18.04 -10.26
N ARG A 905 45.88 17.48 -9.12
CA ARG A 905 45.10 16.48 -8.36
C ARG A 905 43.74 17.00 -7.92
N ARG A 906 43.64 18.25 -7.46
CA ARG A 906 42.37 18.86 -7.06
C ARG A 906 41.40 18.99 -8.23
N VAL A 907 41.87 19.46 -9.39
CA VAL A 907 41.05 19.60 -10.59
C VAL A 907 40.57 18.23 -11.10
N ASN A 908 41.47 17.24 -11.16
CA ASN A 908 41.10 15.87 -11.56
C ASN A 908 40.07 15.26 -10.61
N ASN A 909 40.26 15.39 -9.30
CA ASN A 909 39.30 14.87 -8.32
C ASN A 909 37.91 15.54 -8.47
N LEU A 910 37.87 16.83 -8.80
CA LEU A 910 36.61 17.53 -9.05
C LEU A 910 35.95 17.00 -10.34
N MET A 911 36.70 16.84 -11.44
CA MET A 911 36.18 16.28 -12.70
C MET A 911 35.63 14.86 -12.52
N ASP A 912 36.39 14.01 -11.81
CA ASP A 912 36.02 12.64 -11.50
C ASP A 912 34.74 12.59 -10.64
N ASN A 913 34.56 13.53 -9.70
CA ASN A 913 33.31 13.68 -8.95
C ASN A 913 32.12 14.05 -9.86
N ARG A 914 32.33 14.91 -10.86
CA ARG A 914 31.27 15.24 -11.84
C ARG A 914 30.89 14.03 -12.71
N ILE A 915 31.85 13.17 -13.06
CA ILE A 915 31.58 11.91 -13.77
C ILE A 915 30.80 10.95 -12.86
N LEU A 916 31.16 10.88 -11.58
CA LEU A 916 30.45 10.05 -10.61
C LEU A 916 28.99 10.49 -10.43
N GLU A 917 28.71 11.80 -10.52
CA GLU A 917 27.34 12.31 -10.57
C GLU A 917 26.57 11.82 -11.81
N LEU A 918 27.21 11.69 -12.97
CA LEU A 918 26.59 11.09 -14.16
C LEU A 918 26.30 9.59 -13.98
N ILE A 919 27.20 8.85 -13.32
CA ILE A 919 26.97 7.44 -12.93
C ILE A 919 25.76 7.32 -11.98
N ILE A 920 25.64 8.25 -11.02
CA ILE A 920 24.50 8.35 -10.12
C ILE A 920 23.21 8.59 -10.89
N MET A 921 23.22 9.48 -11.89
CA MET A 921 22.07 9.76 -12.76
C MET A 921 21.64 8.53 -13.57
N GLN A 922 22.59 7.79 -14.17
CA GLN A 922 22.28 6.55 -14.88
C GLN A 922 21.71 5.48 -13.93
N SER A 923 22.27 5.37 -12.73
CA SER A 923 21.79 4.46 -11.68
C SER A 923 20.38 4.81 -11.22
N TYR A 924 20.08 6.10 -11.07
CA TYR A 924 18.75 6.61 -10.76
C TYR A 924 17.73 6.21 -11.81
N ILE A 925 18.05 6.39 -13.10
CA ILE A 925 17.17 5.98 -14.21
C ILE A 925 16.88 4.48 -14.16
N TYR A 926 17.90 3.65 -13.91
CA TYR A 926 17.73 2.21 -13.75
C TYR A 926 16.77 1.88 -12.60
N ILE A 927 17.03 2.43 -11.40
CA ILE A 927 16.21 2.23 -10.21
C ILE A 927 14.76 2.64 -10.48
N LEU A 928 14.57 3.79 -11.12
CA LEU A 928 13.25 4.33 -11.41
C LEU A 928 12.50 3.44 -12.41
N SER A 929 13.16 3.00 -13.48
CA SER A 929 12.61 2.09 -14.48
C SER A 929 12.15 0.76 -13.86
N LYS A 930 12.97 0.16 -12.99
CA LYS A 930 12.59 -1.08 -12.28
C LYS A 930 11.46 -0.83 -11.28
N SER A 931 11.53 0.25 -10.52
CA SER A 931 10.49 0.60 -9.54
C SER A 931 9.14 0.87 -10.19
N PHE A 932 9.11 1.59 -11.32
CA PHE A 932 7.89 1.87 -12.08
C PHE A 932 7.27 0.59 -12.64
N LYS A 933 8.09 -0.34 -13.16
CA LYS A 933 7.61 -1.67 -13.56
C LYS A 933 7.01 -2.44 -12.38
N ILE A 934 7.62 -2.37 -11.19
CA ILE A 934 7.07 -2.98 -9.97
C ILE A 934 5.72 -2.35 -9.61
N LEU A 935 5.63 -1.02 -9.62
CA LEU A 935 4.43 -0.27 -9.25
C LEU A 935 3.33 -0.25 -10.33
N ASN A 936 3.58 -0.85 -11.51
CA ASN A 936 2.69 -0.81 -12.68
C ASN A 936 2.40 0.62 -13.17
N LEU A 937 3.46 1.43 -13.29
CA LEU A 937 3.42 2.82 -13.74
C LEU A 937 4.12 2.97 -15.10
N ASP A 938 3.68 3.94 -15.89
CA ASP A 938 4.34 4.32 -17.13
C ASP A 938 5.40 5.39 -16.88
N LEU A 939 6.58 5.16 -17.43
CA LEU A 939 7.69 6.12 -17.40
C LEU A 939 7.63 6.98 -18.66
N VAL A 940 6.99 8.14 -18.55
CA VAL A 940 6.73 9.04 -19.69
C VAL A 940 7.98 9.87 -19.99
N LYS A 941 8.49 9.74 -21.22
CA LYS A 941 9.59 10.54 -21.75
C LYS A 941 9.04 11.70 -22.56
N PHE A 942 9.33 12.92 -22.17
CA PHE A 942 9.09 14.10 -22.98
C PHE A 942 10.28 14.28 -23.91
N HIS A 943 10.03 14.15 -25.21
CA HIS A 943 10.93 14.61 -26.26
C HIS A 943 10.84 16.14 -26.36
#